data_AF-A0A815YFG8-F1
#
_entry.id   AF-A0A815YFG8-F1
#
_cell.length_a   1.000
_cell.length_b   1.000
_cell.length_c   1.000
_cell.angle_alpha   90.00
_cell.angle_beta   90.00
_cell.angle_gamma   90.00
#
_symmetry.space_group_name_H-M   'P 1'
#
loop_
_entity.id
_entity.type
_entity.pdbx_description
1 polymer ?
#
loop_
_entity_poly.entity_id
_entity_poly.type
_entity_poly.pdbx_seq_one_letter_code
_entity_poly.pdbx_strand_id
1 'polypeptide(L)'
;MSNSTANVEQESNKDHQDVNITTTTTFNKKRCIGLVTSSNIETETKNQGKRTKSSDIVNTSTSDKNDEYISSPYDDGTEETTANVDKKNKSRHESSSPRINNYDEDSLEGKFNENEYSQEEPSSQHTTDSLDLVNVDEEDDGTFQGTPLSEIANICQHPPTLSDMKDIRDNNHTFLIKPFKYDPNSPDREPEPFYENGTYVDEWDQDYVRLPCSQSYITKNGTQRWPIIQGSLTKLQHLSETQMAAMEDIKETIEECAGRKYEFNCLERLLNEIYSGDERGHFMSTVLSNLCSLALNVDKICSRPPPLLRIGSNRTVTMSQKQAASLLACAFFCLFPRRFNQKIGSEYENYPNPNFNTLFHGGRSGGPTWKIEKLKCVFHYFHRITEKMPNGVMTFRRYQLPESCVPKWTESKEPLCEIHITKNKSIEDVTGLLQVDFANKYIGGGVMNEGCVQEEIRFVICPEMLISLLLCEVMKPNECVFLIGCERFSSYRGYSTSFEFRENYIDQTPKDSWGRKLCHVVAMDAIAFYNRATQFKLPQMKRELIKAYTCFRIPAAVTDKKSGVVTGNWGCGAFNGNKQLKAIIQLIAASQAGRPLAYLTFRDQKLVDSFYEVYEYLSNEKATVKDLCAYLQYYADLYKKLPLFDYILQTSVASLHS
;
A
#
# COMPACT_ATOMS: atom_id res chain seq x y z
N MET A 1 6.66 34.10 55.34
CA MET A 1 7.83 34.81 54.80
C MET A 1 7.49 35.12 53.34
N SER A 2 7.07 36.35 52.97
CA SER A 2 7.87 37.61 52.83
C SER A 2 8.86 37.48 51.65
N ASN A 3 8.76 38.22 50.53
CA ASN A 3 8.22 39.59 50.25
C ASN A 3 7.52 39.63 48.85
N SER A 4 6.40 40.35 48.61
CA SER A 4 6.25 41.77 48.15
C SER A 4 7.19 42.19 47.00
N THR A 5 6.76 42.84 45.90
CA THR A 5 5.75 43.92 45.67
C THR A 5 4.87 43.64 44.42
N ALA A 6 3.63 44.13 44.23
CA ALA A 6 3.08 45.50 44.15
C ALA A 6 3.68 46.34 42.97
N ASN A 7 2.93 47.14 42.18
CA ASN A 7 1.53 47.61 42.32
C ASN A 7 0.92 48.18 41.01
N VAL A 8 -0.42 48.34 40.94
CA VAL A 8 -1.22 49.34 40.14
C VAL A 8 -1.23 49.19 38.59
N GLU A 9 -2.34 49.19 37.82
CA GLU A 9 -3.61 49.99 37.72
C GLU A 9 -3.47 51.37 37.03
N GLN A 10 -4.44 51.99 36.34
CA GLN A 10 -5.65 51.55 35.59
C GLN A 10 -6.01 52.68 34.56
N GLU A 11 -7.27 52.79 34.12
CA GLU A 11 -7.91 53.98 33.48
C GLU A 11 -7.48 54.44 32.06
N SER A 12 -8.24 55.26 31.32
CA SER A 12 -9.72 55.33 31.14
C SER A 12 -10.10 56.27 29.95
N ASN A 13 -11.38 56.21 29.53
CA ASN A 13 -12.19 57.08 28.64
C ASN A 13 -12.73 56.33 27.39
N LYS A 14 -14.02 56.39 27.00
CA LYS A 14 -15.07 57.45 26.98
C LYS A 14 -14.87 58.50 25.88
N ASP A 15 -15.85 58.85 25.05
CA ASP A 15 -17.18 58.27 24.72
C ASP A 15 -17.36 58.48 23.17
N HIS A 16 -18.48 58.70 22.45
CA HIS A 16 -19.89 58.92 22.78
C HIS A 16 -20.81 58.78 21.51
N GLN A 17 -22.05 58.36 21.72
CA GLN A 17 -23.27 58.55 20.88
C GLN A 17 -23.46 57.82 19.52
N ASP A 18 -24.71 57.34 19.37
CA ASP A 18 -25.31 56.69 18.20
C ASP A 18 -25.87 57.66 17.15
N VAL A 19 -26.29 57.14 15.98
CA VAL A 19 -27.71 57.22 15.53
C VAL A 19 -27.99 56.20 14.40
N ASN A 20 -29.13 55.52 14.55
CA ASN A 20 -29.86 54.60 13.67
C ASN A 20 -29.65 54.66 12.14
N ILE A 21 -29.75 53.49 11.46
CA ILE A 21 -30.92 53.11 10.62
C ILE A 21 -30.87 51.64 10.11
N THR A 22 -32.01 50.96 10.22
CA THR A 22 -32.63 49.87 9.42
C THR A 22 -31.85 49.32 8.19
N THR A 23 -31.79 48.02 7.84
CA THR A 23 -32.79 46.94 7.97
C THR A 23 -32.22 45.51 7.81
N THR A 24 -32.84 44.56 8.51
CA THR A 24 -33.13 43.13 8.18
C THR A 24 -33.52 42.88 6.68
N THR A 25 -33.47 41.70 6.02
CA THR A 25 -33.26 40.27 6.40
C THR A 25 -32.69 39.44 5.22
N THR A 26 -32.07 38.29 5.53
CA THR A 26 -31.70 37.11 4.71
C THR A 26 -32.46 36.81 3.40
N PHE A 27 -31.71 36.47 2.33
CA PHE A 27 -32.10 35.50 1.28
C PHE A 27 -30.89 35.16 0.36
N ASN A 28 -30.76 34.01 -0.33
CA ASN A 28 -31.54 32.76 -0.34
C ASN A 28 -30.68 31.54 -0.77
N LYS A 29 -31.02 30.32 -0.32
CA LYS A 29 -30.59 29.07 -0.97
C LYS A 29 -31.49 28.81 -2.19
N LYS A 30 -30.94 28.66 -3.40
CA LYS A 30 -31.71 28.11 -4.54
C LYS A 30 -31.43 26.61 -4.73
N ARG A 31 -32.48 25.82 -4.48
CA ARG A 31 -32.60 24.41 -4.86
C ARG A 31 -33.63 24.36 -5.98
N CYS A 32 -33.22 24.05 -7.21
CA CYS A 32 -34.14 23.93 -8.35
C CYS A 32 -34.47 22.45 -8.60
N ILE A 33 -35.75 22.12 -8.52
CA ILE A 33 -36.31 20.83 -8.96
C ILE A 33 -36.89 21.05 -10.35
N GLY A 34 -36.51 20.21 -11.32
CA GLY A 34 -37.04 20.25 -12.69
C GLY A 34 -38.01 19.11 -12.93
N LEU A 35 -39.30 19.36 -12.68
CA LEU A 35 -40.38 18.56 -13.29
C LEU A 35 -40.65 19.14 -14.69
N VAL A 36 -40.73 18.28 -15.70
CA VAL A 36 -41.24 18.63 -17.03
C VAL A 36 -42.45 17.75 -17.30
N THR A 37 -43.57 18.37 -17.65
CA THR A 37 -44.85 17.71 -17.90
C THR A 37 -44.93 17.10 -19.29
N SER A 38 -45.78 16.08 -19.44
CA SER A 38 -46.16 15.51 -20.72
C SER A 38 -46.97 16.49 -21.59
N SER A 39 -46.78 16.43 -22.90
CA SER A 39 -47.69 16.99 -23.90
C SER A 39 -47.60 16.17 -25.18
N ASN A 40 -48.68 15.45 -25.53
CA ASN A 40 -48.79 14.77 -26.81
C ASN A 40 -49.21 15.77 -27.89
N ILE A 41 -48.53 15.77 -29.03
CA ILE A 41 -49.11 16.19 -30.32
C ILE A 41 -48.71 15.14 -31.36
N GLU A 42 -49.69 14.68 -32.12
CA GLU A 42 -49.53 13.70 -33.20
C GLU A 42 -49.31 14.40 -34.54
N THR A 43 -48.46 13.85 -35.40
CA THR A 43 -48.63 13.90 -36.86
C THR A 43 -48.10 12.62 -37.50
N GLU A 44 -48.88 11.99 -38.38
CA GLU A 44 -48.47 10.78 -39.11
C GLU A 44 -47.46 11.09 -40.22
N THR A 45 -46.63 10.11 -40.61
CA THR A 45 -46.71 9.59 -42.00
C THR A 45 -46.13 8.18 -42.18
N LYS A 46 -46.90 7.38 -42.93
CA LYS A 46 -46.69 5.98 -43.39
C LYS A 46 -45.31 5.76 -44.05
N ASN A 47 -44.70 4.56 -44.02
CA ASN A 47 -45.21 3.34 -44.68
C ASN A 47 -44.43 2.03 -44.34
N GLN A 48 -45.16 0.90 -44.30
CA GLN A 48 -44.79 -0.49 -44.72
C GLN A 48 -43.52 -1.17 -44.15
N GLY A 49 -43.51 -2.46 -43.78
CA GLY A 49 -44.59 -3.48 -43.72
C GLY A 49 -44.05 -4.93 -43.51
N LYS A 50 -44.94 -5.91 -43.27
CA LYS A 50 -44.69 -7.35 -42.88
C LYS A 50 -44.29 -7.49 -41.38
N ARG A 51 -45.02 -8.15 -40.44
CA ARG A 51 -46.02 -9.27 -40.43
C ARG A 51 -45.42 -10.61 -40.91
N THR A 52 -45.52 -11.78 -40.24
CA THR A 52 -46.23 -12.35 -39.05
C THR A 52 -45.32 -13.42 -38.38
N LYS A 53 -45.50 -14.06 -37.21
CA LYS A 53 -46.53 -14.26 -36.13
C LYS A 53 -45.72 -14.49 -34.81
N SER A 54 -46.16 -14.48 -33.54
CA SER A 54 -47.41 -14.71 -32.77
C SER A 54 -47.85 -16.17 -32.50
N SER A 55 -47.71 -16.57 -31.22
CA SER A 55 -48.66 -17.41 -30.45
C SER A 55 -48.35 -17.38 -28.94
N ASP A 56 -49.21 -16.75 -28.15
CA ASP A 56 -49.17 -16.75 -26.67
C ASP A 56 -50.10 -17.84 -26.09
N ILE A 57 -49.72 -18.48 -24.97
CA ILE A 57 -50.65 -19.18 -24.06
C ILE A 57 -50.22 -18.90 -22.62
N VAL A 58 -51.21 -18.65 -21.75
CA VAL A 58 -51.06 -18.41 -20.30
C VAL A 58 -51.92 -19.43 -19.55
N ASN A 59 -51.40 -20.06 -18.48
CA ASN A 59 -52.14 -20.28 -17.22
C ASN A 59 -51.37 -21.02 -16.08
N THR A 60 -51.29 -20.34 -14.94
CA THR A 60 -51.55 -20.81 -13.54
C THR A 60 -50.99 -22.14 -12.98
N SER A 61 -50.07 -21.99 -12.00
CA SER A 61 -50.03 -22.64 -10.66
C SER A 61 -50.06 -24.17 -10.45
N THR A 62 -49.10 -24.72 -9.68
CA THR A 62 -49.29 -25.22 -8.28
C THR A 62 -47.97 -25.64 -7.58
N SER A 63 -47.87 -25.36 -6.28
CA SER A 63 -47.15 -26.06 -5.18
C SER A 63 -45.75 -26.69 -5.33
N ASP A 64 -44.86 -26.26 -4.43
CA ASP A 64 -43.94 -27.04 -3.56
C ASP A 64 -42.95 -28.07 -4.17
N LYS A 65 -41.65 -27.79 -4.00
CA LYS A 65 -40.81 -28.47 -2.99
C LYS A 65 -39.43 -27.81 -2.79
N ASN A 66 -38.80 -28.10 -1.65
CA ASN A 66 -37.39 -27.82 -1.38
C ASN A 66 -36.49 -28.76 -2.18
N ASP A 67 -35.23 -28.38 -2.41
CA ASP A 67 -34.10 -29.31 -2.35
C ASP A 67 -32.81 -28.55 -1.98
N GLU A 68 -31.95 -29.20 -1.19
CA GLU A 68 -30.68 -28.65 -0.70
C GLU A 68 -29.52 -29.04 -1.63
N TYR A 69 -28.68 -28.09 -2.04
CA TYR A 69 -27.49 -28.38 -2.83
C TYR A 69 -26.22 -28.48 -1.97
N ILE A 70 -25.91 -29.71 -1.56
CA ILE A 70 -24.66 -30.07 -0.87
C ILE A 70 -23.51 -30.06 -1.91
N SER A 71 -22.48 -29.24 -1.67
CA SER A 71 -21.28 -29.19 -2.51
C SER A 71 -20.23 -30.21 -2.04
N SER A 72 -19.83 -31.12 -2.94
CA SER A 72 -18.75 -32.08 -2.69
C SER A 72 -17.39 -31.37 -2.60
N PRO A 73 -16.49 -31.77 -1.68
CA PRO A 73 -15.08 -31.39 -1.76
C PRO A 73 -14.43 -32.02 -2.99
N TYR A 74 -13.45 -31.32 -3.57
CA TYR A 74 -12.60 -31.84 -4.65
C TYR A 74 -11.29 -32.41 -4.09
N ASP A 75 -10.76 -33.39 -4.81
CA ASP A 75 -9.51 -34.08 -4.50
C ASP A 75 -8.29 -33.35 -5.07
N ASP A 76 -7.15 -33.44 -4.38
CA ASP A 76 -5.83 -32.98 -4.83
C ASP A 76 -4.79 -33.89 -4.14
N GLY A 77 -4.25 -34.82 -4.92
CA GLY A 77 -3.56 -36.02 -4.42
C GLY A 77 -2.03 -35.89 -4.40
N THR A 78 -1.41 -36.62 -3.47
CA THR A 78 0.04 -36.76 -3.36
C THR A 78 0.39 -38.24 -3.17
N GLU A 79 1.02 -38.86 -4.17
CA GLU A 79 1.57 -40.21 -4.05
C GLU A 79 3.09 -40.16 -3.89
N GLU A 80 3.58 -40.79 -2.83
CA GLU A 80 4.95 -41.31 -2.77
C GLU A 80 4.90 -42.82 -3.04
N THR A 81 5.83 -43.37 -3.83
CA THR A 81 6.34 -44.72 -3.55
C THR A 81 7.70 -45.02 -4.19
N THR A 82 8.45 -45.82 -3.46
CA THR A 82 9.84 -46.25 -3.64
C THR A 82 10.18 -47.02 -4.93
N ALA A 83 11.24 -46.58 -5.62
CA ALA A 83 12.35 -47.35 -6.22
C ALA A 83 12.14 -48.78 -6.78
N ASN A 84 12.52 -48.98 -8.06
CA ASN A 84 13.71 -49.81 -8.41
C ASN A 84 14.16 -49.77 -9.90
N VAL A 85 15.47 -49.98 -10.08
CA VAL A 85 16.30 -50.46 -11.21
C VAL A 85 15.50 -51.17 -12.36
N ASP A 86 15.69 -50.94 -13.68
CA ASP A 86 16.95 -51.01 -14.46
C ASP A 86 16.97 -50.38 -15.90
N LYS A 87 18.19 -50.18 -16.44
CA LYS A 87 18.65 -49.91 -17.84
C LYS A 87 17.67 -49.98 -19.05
N LYS A 88 17.67 -48.93 -19.92
CA LYS A 88 18.35 -48.93 -21.25
C LYS A 88 18.19 -47.64 -22.10
N ASN A 89 19.19 -47.39 -22.97
CA ASN A 89 19.25 -46.29 -23.94
C ASN A 89 18.45 -46.53 -25.23
N LYS A 90 17.84 -45.46 -25.78
CA LYS A 90 17.64 -45.09 -27.21
C LYS A 90 16.66 -43.91 -27.28
N SER A 91 16.66 -42.98 -28.24
CA SER A 91 17.66 -42.46 -29.20
C SER A 91 16.98 -41.29 -29.94
N ARG A 92 17.68 -40.17 -30.20
CA ARG A 92 17.09 -39.03 -30.95
C ARG A 92 16.67 -39.45 -32.36
N HIS A 93 15.62 -38.82 -32.89
CA HIS A 93 15.46 -38.58 -34.32
C HIS A 93 14.69 -37.27 -34.56
N GLU A 94 15.17 -36.49 -35.52
CA GLU A 94 14.57 -35.24 -35.98
C GLU A 94 13.79 -35.48 -37.28
N SER A 95 12.72 -34.70 -37.53
CA SER A 95 12.15 -34.46 -38.86
C SER A 95 11.35 -33.15 -38.86
N SER A 96 11.06 -32.56 -40.01
CA SER A 96 10.93 -31.10 -40.15
C SER A 96 9.76 -30.59 -41.01
N SER A 97 9.31 -29.36 -40.68
CA SER A 97 8.55 -28.42 -41.55
C SER A 97 7.08 -28.80 -41.90
N PRO A 98 6.24 -27.86 -42.45
CA PRO A 98 6.45 -26.43 -42.73
C PRO A 98 5.39 -25.46 -42.10
N ARG A 99 5.53 -24.16 -42.43
CA ARG A 99 4.72 -23.00 -42.00
C ARG A 99 3.24 -23.02 -42.44
N ILE A 100 2.36 -22.42 -41.64
CA ILE A 100 1.29 -21.49 -42.08
C ILE A 100 1.19 -20.33 -41.05
N ASN A 101 0.96 -19.09 -41.50
CA ASN A 101 0.62 -17.95 -40.65
C ASN A 101 -0.90 -17.70 -40.66
N ASN A 102 -1.46 -17.26 -39.54
CA ASN A 102 -2.63 -16.36 -39.49
C ASN A 102 -2.59 -15.55 -38.19
N TYR A 103 -3.20 -14.37 -38.19
CA TYR A 103 -3.39 -13.52 -37.01
C TYR A 103 -4.74 -13.88 -36.36
N ASP A 104 -4.84 -13.91 -35.03
CA ASP A 104 -5.38 -12.78 -34.23
C ASP A 104 -5.52 -13.11 -32.72
N GLU A 105 -5.58 -12.04 -31.92
CA GLU A 105 -6.09 -11.88 -30.54
C GLU A 105 -5.65 -12.78 -29.35
N ASP A 106 -5.26 -12.07 -28.26
CA ASP A 106 -5.45 -12.37 -26.83
C ASP A 106 -5.52 -13.83 -26.33
N SER A 107 -4.36 -14.44 -26.15
CA SER A 107 -4.00 -15.08 -24.87
C SER A 107 -2.52 -15.49 -24.81
N LEU A 108 -1.91 -15.39 -23.61
CA LEU A 108 -0.95 -16.32 -23.02
C LEU A 108 -0.27 -15.68 -21.79
N GLU A 109 -0.70 -16.07 -20.59
CA GLU A 109 0.03 -15.75 -19.37
C GLU A 109 1.29 -16.63 -19.26
N GLY A 110 2.46 -16.01 -19.37
CA GLY A 110 3.75 -16.67 -19.20
C GLY A 110 3.98 -17.05 -17.73
N LYS A 111 4.21 -18.33 -17.46
CA LYS A 111 4.52 -18.83 -16.11
C LYS A 111 5.83 -18.23 -15.60
N PHE A 112 5.83 -17.74 -14.36
CA PHE A 112 7.07 -17.45 -13.64
C PHE A 112 7.88 -18.74 -13.47
N ASN A 113 9.12 -18.74 -13.94
CA ASN A 113 10.07 -19.83 -13.73
C ASN A 113 11.50 -19.27 -13.81
N GLU A 114 11.94 -18.59 -12.74
CA GLU A 114 13.24 -17.90 -12.66
C GLU A 114 14.40 -18.89 -12.46
N ASN A 115 14.73 -19.67 -13.50
CA ASN A 115 15.81 -20.67 -13.45
C ASN A 115 16.44 -20.94 -14.83
N GLU A 116 16.87 -19.90 -15.57
CA GLU A 116 17.82 -20.08 -16.68
C GLU A 116 18.60 -18.78 -17.00
N TYR A 117 19.63 -18.49 -16.20
CA TYR A 117 20.64 -17.45 -16.49
C TYR A 117 21.95 -18.11 -16.90
N SER A 118 22.17 -18.34 -18.19
CA SER A 118 23.48 -18.75 -18.75
C SER A 118 23.57 -18.51 -20.26
N GLN A 119 24.57 -17.71 -20.65
CA GLN A 119 25.22 -17.65 -21.97
C GLN A 119 24.35 -17.40 -23.22
N GLU A 120 24.38 -16.16 -23.74
CA GLU A 120 25.19 -15.79 -24.92
C GLU A 120 25.06 -14.27 -25.19
N GLU A 121 26.17 -13.59 -25.53
CA GLU A 121 26.15 -12.19 -26.01
C GLU A 121 25.99 -12.12 -27.54
N PRO A 122 25.42 -11.02 -28.05
CA PRO A 122 26.24 -10.23 -28.96
C PRO A 122 26.29 -8.74 -28.61
N SER A 123 27.46 -8.15 -28.84
CA SER A 123 27.83 -6.80 -28.40
C SER A 123 27.00 -5.67 -29.01
N SER A 124 26.42 -4.84 -28.14
CA SER A 124 26.16 -3.42 -28.43
C SER A 124 26.31 -2.60 -27.14
N GLN A 125 26.75 -1.34 -27.28
CA GLN A 125 27.32 -0.52 -26.20
C GLN A 125 26.38 -0.35 -24.98
N HIS A 126 26.59 -1.14 -23.93
CA HIS A 126 25.97 -0.92 -22.63
C HIS A 126 26.62 0.27 -21.92
N THR A 127 25.95 1.42 -21.92
CA THR A 127 26.13 2.39 -20.83
C THR A 127 25.50 1.80 -19.57
N THR A 128 26.33 1.21 -18.71
CA THR A 128 25.91 0.78 -17.38
C THR A 128 25.71 2.02 -16.51
N ASP A 129 24.51 2.60 -16.55
CA ASP A 129 24.03 3.46 -15.46
C ASP A 129 24.16 2.63 -14.17
N SER A 130 25.01 3.10 -13.26
CA SER A 130 25.25 2.43 -11.99
C SER A 130 23.95 2.28 -11.22
N LEU A 131 23.70 1.10 -10.64
CA LEU A 131 22.61 0.94 -9.67
C LEU A 131 22.88 1.91 -8.51
N ASP A 132 22.06 2.96 -8.41
CA ASP A 132 22.24 4.07 -7.47
C ASP A 132 22.30 3.56 -6.02
N LEU A 133 23.51 3.45 -5.47
CA LEU A 133 23.76 2.94 -4.13
C LEU A 133 23.31 3.99 -3.10
N VAL A 134 22.09 3.86 -2.59
CA VAL A 134 21.62 4.62 -1.43
C VAL A 134 22.33 4.09 -0.19
N ASN A 135 23.53 4.63 0.07
CA ASN A 135 24.12 4.56 1.39
C ASN A 135 23.56 5.72 2.23
N VAL A 136 23.07 5.42 3.44
CA VAL A 136 22.42 6.42 4.32
C VAL A 136 23.48 7.20 5.13
N ASP A 137 24.75 6.77 5.04
CA ASP A 137 25.90 7.29 5.77
C ASP A 137 26.53 8.57 5.15
N GLU A 138 25.88 9.24 4.18
CA GLU A 138 26.29 10.57 3.69
C GLU A 138 25.44 11.65 4.36
N GLU A 139 26.10 12.60 5.03
CA GLU A 139 25.41 13.72 5.70
C GLU A 139 24.64 14.58 4.70
N ASP A 140 23.47 15.05 5.11
CA ASP A 140 22.67 16.01 4.37
C ASP A 140 23.41 17.36 4.27
N ASP A 141 24.06 17.58 3.12
CA ASP A 141 24.72 18.84 2.77
C ASP A 141 23.76 20.04 2.65
N GLY A 142 22.45 19.83 2.84
CA GLY A 142 21.42 20.86 2.81
C GLY A 142 21.16 21.40 1.40
N THR A 143 21.70 20.78 0.36
CA THR A 143 21.56 21.29 -1.02
C THR A 143 20.22 20.91 -1.62
N PHE A 144 19.51 21.91 -2.14
CA PHE A 144 18.28 21.76 -2.89
C PHE A 144 18.12 22.89 -3.90
N GLN A 145 17.15 22.74 -4.80
CA GLN A 145 16.68 23.79 -5.70
C GLN A 145 15.14 23.88 -5.61
N GLY A 146 14.60 25.08 -5.87
CA GLY A 146 13.19 25.40 -5.61
C GLY A 146 12.90 25.80 -4.15
N THR A 147 11.68 25.54 -3.70
CA THR A 147 11.15 25.94 -2.38
C THR A 147 11.83 25.17 -1.23
N PRO A 148 12.14 25.79 -0.08
CA PRO A 148 12.63 25.08 1.10
C PRO A 148 11.60 24.09 1.67
N LEU A 149 12.03 22.90 2.12
CA LEU A 149 11.15 21.91 2.77
C LEU A 149 10.38 22.45 3.99
N SER A 150 10.96 23.43 4.70
CA SER A 150 10.34 24.10 5.84
C SER A 150 9.14 24.98 5.48
N GLU A 151 9.07 25.43 4.22
CA GLU A 151 8.00 26.30 3.70
C GLU A 151 6.89 25.48 3.00
N ILE A 152 7.16 24.23 2.62
CA ILE A 152 6.14 23.33 2.09
C ILE A 152 5.15 22.96 3.21
N ALA A 153 3.89 23.35 3.00
CA ALA A 153 2.77 23.06 3.91
C ALA A 153 2.69 21.55 4.21
N ASN A 154 2.58 21.21 5.49
CA ASN A 154 2.67 19.84 5.98
C ASN A 154 1.74 19.60 7.18
N ILE A 155 1.32 18.35 7.39
CA ILE A 155 0.33 18.01 8.43
C ILE A 155 0.87 18.08 9.85
N CYS A 156 2.19 18.18 10.06
CA CYS A 156 2.77 18.38 11.38
C CYS A 156 2.57 19.82 11.87
N GLN A 157 2.73 20.81 10.99
CA GLN A 157 2.41 22.21 11.26
C GLN A 157 0.90 22.48 11.22
N HIS A 158 0.16 21.81 10.33
CA HIS A 158 -1.28 22.00 10.13
C HIS A 158 -2.03 20.65 10.15
N PRO A 159 -2.27 20.07 11.34
CA PRO A 159 -2.98 18.79 11.46
C PRO A 159 -4.40 18.84 10.87
N PRO A 160 -4.85 17.77 10.19
CA PRO A 160 -6.18 17.74 9.58
C PRO A 160 -7.28 17.84 10.63
N THR A 161 -8.28 18.70 10.39
CA THR A 161 -9.46 18.83 11.26
C THR A 161 -10.40 17.64 11.05
N LEU A 162 -10.16 16.55 11.78
CA LEU A 162 -10.98 15.34 11.73
C LEU A 162 -12.30 15.52 12.50
N SER A 163 -13.36 14.86 12.03
CA SER A 163 -14.60 14.67 12.81
C SER A 163 -14.37 13.70 13.97
N ASP A 164 -15.11 13.83 15.07
CA ASP A 164 -15.11 12.80 16.13
C ASP A 164 -15.60 11.46 15.52
N MET A 165 -14.94 10.34 15.82
CA MET A 165 -15.26 9.02 15.23
C MET A 165 -16.74 8.64 15.39
N LYS A 166 -17.33 8.96 16.55
CA LYS A 166 -18.75 8.74 16.89
C LYS A 166 -19.76 9.45 15.96
N ASP A 167 -19.32 10.42 15.17
CA ASP A 167 -20.17 11.23 14.30
C ASP A 167 -20.03 10.87 12.81
N ILE A 168 -19.11 9.96 12.46
CA ILE A 168 -18.97 9.43 11.10
C ILE A 168 -20.14 8.50 10.77
N ARG A 169 -20.69 8.68 9.56
CA ARG A 169 -21.84 7.92 9.01
C ARG A 169 -21.52 7.34 7.63
N ASP A 170 -20.23 7.13 7.34
CA ASP A 170 -19.79 6.49 6.09
C ASP A 170 -19.81 4.97 6.27
N ASN A 171 -20.75 4.29 5.62
CA ASN A 171 -20.87 2.83 5.64
C ASN A 171 -19.65 2.12 5.04
N ASN A 172 -18.78 2.83 4.32
CA ASN A 172 -17.52 2.30 3.79
C ASN A 172 -16.36 2.39 4.81
N HIS A 173 -16.56 3.01 5.98
CA HIS A 173 -15.55 3.16 7.01
C HIS A 173 -15.84 2.29 8.23
N THR A 174 -15.15 1.15 8.32
CA THR A 174 -15.22 0.24 9.47
C THR A 174 -14.24 0.64 10.56
N PHE A 175 -14.72 0.78 11.79
CA PHE A 175 -13.89 0.95 12.99
C PHE A 175 -13.86 -0.37 13.76
N LEU A 176 -12.66 -0.91 14.04
CA LEU A 176 -12.46 -2.08 14.90
C LEU A 176 -12.25 -1.70 16.38
N ILE A 177 -12.23 -0.40 16.67
CA ILE A 177 -12.09 0.20 18.00
C ILE A 177 -13.33 1.04 18.34
N LYS A 178 -13.65 1.16 19.63
CA LYS A 178 -14.68 2.10 20.11
C LYS A 178 -14.28 3.54 19.74
N PRO A 179 -15.23 4.48 19.58
CA PRO A 179 -14.93 5.87 19.28
C PRO A 179 -13.87 6.48 20.22
N PHE A 180 -12.66 6.62 19.69
CA PHE A 180 -11.47 7.02 20.43
C PHE A 180 -11.16 8.50 20.18
N LYS A 181 -10.59 9.15 21.18
CA LYS A 181 -10.07 10.51 21.10
C LYS A 181 -8.79 10.60 21.89
N TYR A 182 -7.71 10.99 21.22
CA TYR A 182 -6.41 11.17 21.83
C TYR A 182 -6.36 12.45 22.66
N ASP A 183 -5.70 12.37 23.81
CA ASP A 183 -5.44 13.50 24.70
C ASP A 183 -3.94 13.50 25.04
N PRO A 184 -3.17 14.53 24.64
CA PRO A 184 -1.76 14.66 25.01
C PRO A 184 -1.49 14.67 26.52
N ASN A 185 -2.49 15.00 27.35
CA ASN A 185 -2.39 14.98 28.81
C ASN A 185 -2.63 13.59 29.42
N SER A 186 -3.14 12.64 28.63
CA SER A 186 -3.35 11.23 29.00
C SER A 186 -2.76 10.30 27.93
N PRO A 187 -1.46 10.42 27.60
CA PRO A 187 -0.88 9.83 26.39
C PRO A 187 -0.83 8.30 26.41
N ASP A 188 -0.91 7.67 27.59
CA ASP A 188 -0.91 6.22 27.78
C ASP A 188 -2.29 5.54 27.56
N ARG A 189 -3.38 6.30 27.36
CA ARG A 189 -4.73 5.75 27.16
C ARG A 189 -4.83 4.81 25.94
N GLU A 190 -5.15 3.53 26.18
CA GLU A 190 -5.38 2.55 25.10
C GLU A 190 -6.72 2.75 24.35
N PRO A 191 -6.78 2.45 23.03
CA PRO A 191 -8.03 2.29 22.29
C PRO A 191 -8.64 0.89 22.49
N GLU A 192 -9.87 0.85 23.03
CA GLU A 192 -10.61 -0.39 23.28
C GLU A 192 -11.23 -1.00 22.00
N PRO A 193 -11.29 -2.34 21.84
CA PRO A 193 -11.98 -2.98 20.71
C PRO A 193 -13.50 -2.71 20.68
N PHE A 194 -14.06 -2.59 19.48
CA PHE A 194 -15.51 -2.38 19.28
C PHE A 194 -16.27 -3.71 19.18
N TYR A 195 -17.08 -4.01 20.20
CA TYR A 195 -17.95 -5.18 20.22
C TYR A 195 -19.40 -4.77 19.94
N GLU A 196 -19.97 -5.25 18.84
CA GLU A 196 -21.30 -4.81 18.36
C GLU A 196 -22.44 -5.20 19.30
N ASN A 197 -22.33 -6.33 20.00
CA ASN A 197 -23.25 -6.78 21.06
C ASN A 197 -22.52 -7.26 22.34
N GLY A 198 -21.29 -6.77 22.59
CA GLY A 198 -20.46 -7.21 23.72
C GLY A 198 -19.78 -8.58 23.54
N THR A 199 -20.02 -9.27 22.43
CA THR A 199 -19.40 -10.55 22.04
C THR A 199 -18.57 -10.41 20.76
N TYR A 200 -17.57 -11.26 20.57
CA TYR A 200 -16.88 -11.42 19.28
C TYR A 200 -17.90 -11.73 18.16
N VAL A 201 -17.69 -11.16 16.98
CA VAL A 201 -18.49 -11.41 15.78
C VAL A 201 -17.63 -12.18 14.79
N ASP A 202 -17.98 -13.43 14.49
CA ASP A 202 -17.27 -14.26 13.52
C ASP A 202 -17.78 -14.01 12.10
N GLU A 203 -16.86 -13.83 11.14
CA GLU A 203 -17.17 -13.59 9.72
C GLU A 203 -16.29 -14.52 8.87
N TRP A 204 -16.90 -15.26 7.94
CA TRP A 204 -16.21 -16.27 7.12
C TRP A 204 -16.70 -16.25 5.66
N ASP A 205 -16.91 -15.06 5.11
CA ASP A 205 -17.39 -14.83 3.74
C ASP A 205 -16.26 -14.41 2.78
N GLN A 206 -16.58 -13.63 1.74
CA GLN A 206 -15.66 -13.09 0.73
C GLN A 206 -15.29 -11.61 0.95
N ASP A 207 -15.82 -10.97 2.00
CA ASP A 207 -15.74 -9.53 2.25
C ASP A 207 -15.04 -9.19 3.58
N TYR A 208 -14.71 -10.20 4.39
CA TYR A 208 -13.93 -10.15 5.63
C TYR A 208 -12.71 -11.10 5.63
N VAL A 209 -11.71 -10.78 6.45
CA VAL A 209 -10.52 -11.62 6.65
C VAL A 209 -10.91 -12.92 7.37
N ARG A 210 -10.59 -14.07 6.79
CA ARG A 210 -10.66 -15.36 7.50
C ARG A 210 -9.67 -15.41 8.68
N LEU A 211 -10.15 -15.13 9.90
CA LEU A 211 -9.36 -15.24 11.12
C LEU A 211 -9.20 -16.72 11.55
N PRO A 212 -8.09 -17.10 12.21
CA PRO A 212 -7.85 -18.48 12.62
C PRO A 212 -8.78 -18.98 13.73
N CYS A 213 -9.41 -18.06 14.48
CA CYS A 213 -10.37 -18.35 15.53
C CYS A 213 -11.79 -18.68 15.04
N SER A 214 -12.06 -18.57 13.73
CA SER A 214 -13.39 -18.86 13.19
C SER A 214 -13.80 -20.31 13.38
N GLN A 215 -15.05 -20.52 13.79
CA GLN A 215 -15.63 -21.86 13.93
C GLN A 215 -15.77 -22.60 12.59
N SER A 216 -15.71 -21.85 11.49
CA SER A 216 -15.77 -22.36 10.11
C SER A 216 -14.39 -22.72 9.54
N TYR A 217 -13.29 -22.48 10.26
CA TYR A 217 -11.99 -23.01 9.90
C TYR A 217 -11.89 -24.49 10.31
N ILE A 218 -12.17 -25.38 9.35
CA ILE A 218 -12.11 -26.84 9.51
C ILE A 218 -10.98 -27.50 8.70
N THR A 219 -10.52 -28.67 9.14
CA THR A 219 -9.59 -29.55 8.41
C THR A 219 -10.31 -30.32 7.29
N LYS A 220 -9.54 -31.02 6.42
CA LYS A 220 -10.11 -31.98 5.44
C LYS A 220 -11.02 -33.04 6.09
N ASN A 221 -10.84 -33.33 7.38
CA ASN A 221 -11.59 -34.33 8.13
C ASN A 221 -12.75 -33.72 8.96
N GLY A 222 -13.13 -32.46 8.71
CA GLY A 222 -14.21 -31.77 9.40
C GLY A 222 -13.90 -31.30 10.83
N THR A 223 -12.68 -31.53 11.33
CA THR A 223 -12.26 -31.08 12.67
C THR A 223 -12.06 -29.57 12.68
N GLN A 224 -12.59 -28.86 13.69
CA GLN A 224 -12.26 -27.44 13.88
C GLN A 224 -10.76 -27.23 14.09
N ARG A 225 -10.20 -26.20 13.45
CA ARG A 225 -8.76 -25.91 13.48
C ARG A 225 -8.34 -25.16 14.73
N TRP A 226 -9.19 -24.24 15.22
CA TRP A 226 -8.84 -23.36 16.33
C TRP A 226 -8.42 -24.10 17.61
N PRO A 227 -9.09 -25.19 18.07
CA PRO A 227 -8.63 -25.94 19.24
C PRO A 227 -7.23 -26.57 19.08
N ILE A 228 -6.83 -26.93 17.85
CA ILE A 228 -5.49 -27.45 17.55
C ILE A 228 -4.47 -26.31 17.70
N ILE A 229 -4.72 -25.17 17.02
CA ILE A 229 -3.88 -23.97 17.08
C ILE A 229 -3.73 -23.47 18.53
N GLN A 230 -4.81 -23.46 19.30
CA GLN A 230 -4.79 -23.11 20.73
C GLN A 230 -3.92 -24.08 21.55
N GLY A 231 -4.01 -25.38 21.29
CA GLY A 231 -3.17 -26.40 21.94
C GLY A 231 -1.67 -26.18 21.68
N SER A 232 -1.28 -26.06 20.41
CA SER A 232 0.11 -25.84 20.00
C SER A 232 0.69 -24.53 20.55
N LEU A 233 -0.04 -23.42 20.43
CA LEU A 233 0.41 -22.13 20.96
C LEU A 233 0.47 -22.10 22.50
N THR A 234 -0.43 -22.79 23.20
CA THR A 234 -0.38 -22.89 24.66
C THR A 234 0.81 -23.74 25.13
N LYS A 235 1.13 -24.84 24.42
CA LYS A 235 2.37 -25.63 24.62
C LYS A 235 3.59 -24.72 24.47
N LEU A 236 3.69 -23.99 23.35
CA LEU A 236 4.83 -23.14 23.06
C LEU A 236 4.99 -22.00 24.07
N GLN A 237 3.88 -21.34 24.44
CA GLN A 237 3.88 -20.29 25.46
C GLN A 237 4.42 -20.82 26.80
N HIS A 238 3.92 -21.98 27.26
CA HIS A 238 4.35 -22.57 28.52
C HIS A 238 5.83 -23.00 28.51
N LEU A 239 6.33 -23.53 27.38
CA LEU A 239 7.76 -23.84 27.21
C LEU A 239 8.63 -22.58 27.23
N SER A 240 8.20 -21.53 26.52
CA SER A 240 8.84 -20.21 26.53
C SER A 240 8.97 -19.65 27.95
N GLU A 241 7.89 -19.69 28.73
CA GLU A 241 7.81 -19.16 30.10
C GLU A 241 8.57 -19.99 31.16
N THR A 242 8.66 -21.32 31.00
CA THR A 242 9.18 -22.20 32.08
C THR A 242 10.53 -22.84 31.80
N GLN A 243 10.88 -23.06 30.54
CA GLN A 243 12.02 -23.89 30.12
C GLN A 243 12.89 -23.25 29.05
N MET A 244 12.49 -22.09 28.52
CA MET A 244 13.05 -21.41 27.33
C MET A 244 12.95 -22.29 26.07
N ALA A 245 11.99 -21.97 25.20
CA ALA A 245 11.71 -22.76 24.00
C ALA A 245 12.92 -22.89 23.07
N ALA A 246 13.02 -24.03 22.39
CA ALA A 246 14.01 -24.26 21.35
C ALA A 246 13.49 -23.81 19.97
N MET A 247 14.41 -23.69 19.01
CA MET A 247 14.06 -23.41 17.62
C MET A 247 13.13 -24.49 17.02
N GLU A 248 13.24 -25.74 17.47
CA GLU A 248 12.38 -26.83 16.97
C GLU A 248 10.93 -26.70 17.47
N ASP A 249 10.70 -26.24 18.71
CA ASP A 249 9.35 -26.01 19.24
C ASP A 249 8.59 -24.97 18.40
N ILE A 250 9.30 -23.95 17.88
CA ILE A 250 8.75 -22.95 16.95
C ILE A 250 8.33 -23.61 15.64
N LYS A 251 9.19 -24.47 15.04
CA LYS A 251 8.86 -25.19 13.81
C LYS A 251 7.66 -26.11 14.00
N GLU A 252 7.68 -26.97 15.02
CA GLU A 252 6.60 -27.89 15.35
C GLU A 252 5.27 -27.13 15.48
N THR A 253 5.28 -26.02 16.21
CA THR A 253 4.08 -25.19 16.43
C THR A 253 3.57 -24.59 15.12
N ILE A 254 4.44 -24.05 14.26
CA ILE A 254 4.04 -23.46 12.99
C ILE A 254 3.53 -24.52 12.01
N GLU A 255 4.21 -25.68 11.89
CA GLU A 255 3.80 -26.78 11.02
C GLU A 255 2.49 -27.44 11.51
N GLU A 256 2.33 -27.62 12.82
CA GLU A 256 1.10 -28.16 13.42
C GLU A 256 -0.08 -27.20 13.26
N CYS A 257 0.13 -25.88 13.45
CA CYS A 257 -0.90 -24.86 13.25
C CYS A 257 -1.32 -24.74 11.77
N ALA A 258 -0.35 -24.62 10.85
CA ALA A 258 -0.61 -24.49 9.42
C ALA A 258 -1.07 -25.79 8.75
N GLY A 259 -0.71 -26.95 9.32
CA GLY A 259 -1.09 -28.28 8.83
C GLY A 259 -0.27 -28.74 7.63
N ARG A 260 0.95 -28.22 7.49
CA ARG A 260 1.87 -28.46 6.38
C ARG A 260 3.30 -28.09 6.78
N LYS A 261 4.27 -28.65 6.06
CA LYS A 261 5.68 -28.34 6.26
C LYS A 261 6.13 -27.03 5.62
N TYR A 262 7.17 -26.43 6.19
CA TYR A 262 7.87 -25.24 5.70
C TYR A 262 9.39 -25.35 5.87
N GLU A 263 10.12 -24.43 5.25
CA GLU A 263 11.57 -24.27 5.44
C GLU A 263 11.83 -23.00 6.27
N PHE A 264 12.78 -23.08 7.20
CA PHE A 264 12.99 -22.07 8.24
C PHE A 264 14.42 -21.50 8.27
N ASN A 265 15.22 -21.73 7.23
CA ASN A 265 16.68 -21.54 7.29
C ASN A 265 17.13 -20.09 7.59
N CYS A 266 16.37 -19.07 7.20
CA CYS A 266 16.67 -17.69 7.58
C CYS A 266 16.32 -17.41 9.05
N LEU A 267 15.24 -18.02 9.56
CA LEU A 267 14.83 -17.92 10.96
C LEU A 267 15.81 -18.66 11.89
N GLU A 268 16.20 -19.88 11.51
CA GLU A 268 17.22 -20.67 12.22
C GLU A 268 18.55 -19.93 12.29
N ARG A 269 19.01 -19.38 11.16
CA ARG A 269 20.27 -18.63 11.08
C ARG A 269 20.24 -17.35 11.92
N LEU A 270 19.15 -16.59 11.89
CA LEU A 270 19.00 -15.42 12.77
C LEU A 270 19.10 -15.83 14.25
N LEU A 271 18.31 -16.83 14.66
CA LEU A 271 18.17 -17.20 16.07
C LEU A 271 19.30 -18.08 16.64
N ASN A 272 20.12 -18.75 15.80
CA ASN A 272 21.18 -19.65 16.27
C ASN A 272 22.60 -19.22 15.87
N GLU A 273 22.79 -18.42 14.81
CA GLU A 273 24.12 -18.02 14.31
C GLU A 273 24.42 -16.53 14.50
N ILE A 274 23.40 -15.67 14.58
CA ILE A 274 23.54 -14.21 14.47
C ILE A 274 23.16 -13.46 15.75
N TYR A 275 22.07 -13.85 16.42
CA TYR A 275 21.75 -13.33 17.75
C TYR A 275 22.74 -13.84 18.81
N SER A 276 23.15 -12.94 19.70
CA SER A 276 23.88 -13.28 20.91
C SER A 276 23.04 -14.17 21.85
N GLY A 277 23.69 -14.78 22.85
CA GLY A 277 23.00 -15.61 23.85
C GLY A 277 21.88 -14.86 24.59
N ASP A 278 22.06 -13.57 24.84
CA ASP A 278 21.10 -12.73 25.57
C ASP A 278 19.92 -12.31 24.67
N GLU A 279 20.17 -11.86 23.43
CA GLU A 279 19.12 -11.55 22.45
C GLU A 279 18.25 -12.78 22.15
N ARG A 280 18.91 -13.93 21.92
CA ARG A 280 18.27 -15.23 21.70
C ARG A 280 17.47 -15.67 22.93
N GLY A 281 18.06 -15.56 24.13
CA GLY A 281 17.40 -15.91 25.38
C GLY A 281 16.16 -15.08 25.65
N HIS A 282 16.25 -13.75 25.47
CA HIS A 282 15.13 -12.83 25.60
C HIS A 282 14.02 -13.13 24.56
N PHE A 283 14.38 -13.40 23.30
CA PHE A 283 13.40 -13.78 22.29
C PHE A 283 12.66 -15.07 22.65
N MET A 284 13.41 -16.14 22.98
CA MET A 284 12.86 -17.47 23.25
C MET A 284 12.06 -17.57 24.56
N SER A 285 12.25 -16.66 25.52
CA SER A 285 11.55 -16.65 26.82
C SER A 285 10.45 -15.58 26.94
N THR A 286 10.69 -14.37 26.42
CA THR A 286 9.80 -13.21 26.65
C THR A 286 9.02 -12.85 25.41
N VAL A 287 9.70 -12.62 24.27
CA VAL A 287 9.01 -12.17 23.04
C VAL A 287 8.10 -13.28 22.51
N LEU A 288 8.57 -14.53 22.49
CA LEU A 288 7.83 -15.67 21.96
C LEU A 288 6.57 -15.99 22.76
N SER A 289 6.62 -16.01 24.10
CA SER A 289 5.42 -16.15 24.95
C SER A 289 4.40 -15.05 24.65
N ASN A 290 4.83 -13.78 24.59
CA ASN A 290 3.93 -12.67 24.32
C ASN A 290 3.34 -12.72 22.89
N LEU A 291 4.09 -13.21 21.89
CA LEU A 291 3.53 -13.49 20.56
C LEU A 291 2.47 -14.61 20.60
N CYS A 292 2.72 -15.70 21.35
CA CYS A 292 1.72 -16.75 21.53
C CYS A 292 0.45 -16.18 22.18
N SER A 293 0.59 -15.38 23.24
CA SER A 293 -0.51 -14.68 23.91
C SER A 293 -1.28 -13.73 22.99
N LEU A 294 -0.58 -12.95 22.15
CA LEU A 294 -1.18 -12.04 21.16
C LEU A 294 -1.98 -12.79 20.09
N ALA A 295 -1.53 -13.97 19.66
CA ALA A 295 -2.26 -14.82 18.72
C ALA A 295 -3.43 -15.57 19.40
N LEU A 296 -3.23 -16.13 20.59
CA LEU A 296 -4.25 -16.86 21.37
C LEU A 296 -5.45 -16.01 21.78
N ASN A 297 -5.28 -14.69 21.88
CA ASN A 297 -6.33 -13.73 22.26
C ASN A 297 -6.83 -12.89 21.07
N VAL A 298 -6.61 -13.33 19.82
CA VAL A 298 -7.04 -12.59 18.61
C VAL A 298 -8.56 -12.32 18.57
N ASP A 299 -9.38 -13.20 19.14
CA ASP A 299 -10.83 -13.05 19.32
C ASP A 299 -11.21 -11.91 20.29
N LYS A 300 -10.37 -11.65 21.30
CA LYS A 300 -10.55 -10.63 22.33
C LYS A 300 -9.93 -9.27 21.97
N ILE A 301 -8.97 -9.28 21.04
CA ILE A 301 -8.26 -8.09 20.56
C ILE A 301 -8.93 -7.57 19.27
N CYS A 302 -9.16 -8.45 18.30
CA CYS A 302 -9.94 -8.19 17.09
C CYS A 302 -11.37 -8.71 17.29
N SER A 303 -12.19 -7.88 17.93
CA SER A 303 -13.60 -8.14 18.26
C SER A 303 -14.51 -8.51 17.07
N ARG A 304 -14.05 -8.27 15.85
CA ARG A 304 -14.50 -8.94 14.62
C ARG A 304 -13.33 -9.01 13.62
N PRO A 305 -13.39 -9.89 12.61
CA PRO A 305 -12.50 -9.86 11.45
C PRO A 305 -12.37 -8.48 10.79
N PRO A 306 -11.16 -8.04 10.43
CA PRO A 306 -10.98 -6.88 9.55
C PRO A 306 -11.69 -7.08 8.20
N PRO A 307 -12.35 -6.06 7.64
CA PRO A 307 -12.90 -6.11 6.29
C PRO A 307 -11.80 -6.18 5.22
N LEU A 308 -12.08 -6.88 4.13
CA LEU A 308 -11.23 -6.89 2.93
C LEU A 308 -11.43 -5.59 2.12
N LEU A 309 -10.33 -5.07 1.58
CA LEU A 309 -10.24 -3.85 0.78
C LEU A 309 -10.13 -4.23 -0.70
N ARG A 310 -11.26 -4.66 -1.26
CA ARG A 310 -11.41 -5.29 -2.59
C ARG A 310 -11.33 -4.30 -3.76
N ILE A 311 -10.99 -4.78 -4.96
CA ILE A 311 -10.96 -4.01 -6.22
C ILE A 311 -12.28 -3.26 -6.43
N GLY A 312 -12.20 -2.00 -6.83
CA GLY A 312 -13.36 -1.13 -7.07
C GLY A 312 -14.02 -0.58 -5.80
N SER A 313 -13.56 -0.99 -4.60
CA SER A 313 -14.09 -0.47 -3.34
C SER A 313 -13.39 0.82 -2.90
N ASN A 314 -14.16 1.74 -2.33
CA ASN A 314 -13.66 2.95 -1.65
C ASN A 314 -13.70 2.75 -0.12
N ARG A 315 -13.26 1.57 0.34
CA ARG A 315 -13.39 1.10 1.73
C ARG A 315 -12.23 1.54 2.61
N THR A 316 -12.53 1.86 3.87
CA THR A 316 -11.58 2.29 4.91
C THR A 316 -11.73 1.42 6.15
N VAL A 317 -10.62 1.04 6.78
CA VAL A 317 -10.62 0.38 8.11
C VAL A 317 -9.67 1.08 9.07
N THR A 318 -10.15 1.33 10.28
CA THR A 318 -9.39 1.93 11.40
C THR A 318 -9.28 0.94 12.55
N MET A 319 -8.06 0.73 13.06
CA MET A 319 -7.73 -0.25 14.11
C MET A 319 -6.62 0.28 15.03
N SER A 320 -6.44 -0.32 16.22
CA SER A 320 -5.32 0.04 17.11
C SER A 320 -4.01 -0.65 16.71
N GLN A 321 -2.86 -0.09 17.14
CA GLN A 321 -1.56 -0.76 16.99
C GLN A 321 -1.55 -2.14 17.70
N LYS A 322 -2.30 -2.29 18.80
CA LYS A 322 -2.54 -3.57 19.51
C LYS A 322 -3.31 -4.61 18.68
N GLN A 323 -4.23 -4.18 17.81
CA GLN A 323 -4.91 -5.06 16.85
C GLN A 323 -3.97 -5.48 15.70
N ALA A 324 -3.16 -4.55 15.18
CA ALA A 324 -2.10 -4.90 14.22
C ALA A 324 -1.09 -5.90 14.82
N ALA A 325 -0.65 -5.70 16.06
CA ALA A 325 0.24 -6.62 16.79
C ALA A 325 -0.31 -8.05 16.88
N SER A 326 -1.59 -8.22 17.24
CA SER A 326 -2.25 -9.54 17.30
C SER A 326 -2.32 -10.21 15.92
N LEU A 327 -2.67 -9.45 14.88
CA LEU A 327 -2.71 -9.95 13.50
C LEU A 327 -1.31 -10.29 12.95
N LEU A 328 -0.25 -9.56 13.34
CA LEU A 328 1.13 -9.87 12.97
C LEU A 328 1.70 -11.05 13.76
N ALA A 329 1.25 -11.29 14.99
CA ALA A 329 1.53 -12.56 15.68
C ALA A 329 0.86 -13.74 14.96
N CYS A 330 -0.38 -13.58 14.46
CA CYS A 330 -1.00 -14.59 13.60
C CYS A 330 -0.25 -14.79 12.26
N ALA A 331 0.32 -13.72 11.68
CA ALA A 331 1.16 -13.81 10.48
C ALA A 331 2.48 -14.56 10.73
N PHE A 332 3.12 -14.31 11.88
CA PHE A 332 4.32 -15.02 12.34
C PHE A 332 4.08 -16.53 12.47
N PHE A 333 3.02 -16.93 13.18
CA PHE A 333 2.63 -18.34 13.28
C PHE A 333 1.96 -18.91 12.02
N CYS A 334 1.93 -18.14 10.92
CA CYS A 334 1.41 -18.53 9.61
C CYS A 334 -0.06 -18.99 9.62
N LEU A 335 -0.88 -18.40 10.49
CA LEU A 335 -2.23 -18.85 10.82
C LEU A 335 -3.29 -18.45 9.79
N PHE A 336 -3.01 -17.55 8.83
CA PHE A 336 -4.03 -17.09 7.90
C PHE A 336 -4.34 -18.14 6.83
N PRO A 337 -5.56 -18.73 6.82
CA PRO A 337 -5.90 -19.84 5.95
C PRO A 337 -6.03 -19.40 4.48
N ARG A 338 -5.82 -20.34 3.57
CA ARG A 338 -5.95 -20.18 2.11
C ARG A 338 -5.03 -19.13 1.45
N ARG A 339 -4.25 -18.35 2.22
CA ARG A 339 -3.26 -17.36 1.72
C ARG A 339 -1.95 -17.97 1.19
N PHE A 340 -1.70 -19.26 1.46
CA PHE A 340 -0.43 -19.93 1.20
C PHE A 340 -0.17 -20.32 -0.29
N ASN A 341 -1.06 -20.00 -1.23
CA ASN A 341 -0.83 -20.30 -2.65
C ASN A 341 -1.63 -19.38 -3.60
N GLN A 342 -0.93 -18.52 -4.35
CA GLN A 342 -1.49 -17.65 -5.39
C GLN A 342 -1.72 -18.40 -6.73
N LYS A 343 -2.17 -19.66 -6.67
CA LYS A 343 -2.65 -20.39 -7.86
C LYS A 343 -3.84 -19.62 -8.48
N ILE A 344 -3.85 -19.49 -9.79
CA ILE A 344 -5.00 -18.96 -10.56
C ILE A 344 -6.25 -19.77 -10.21
N GLY A 345 -7.37 -19.09 -9.98
CA GLY A 345 -8.63 -19.67 -9.52
C GLY A 345 -8.70 -19.92 -8.01
N SER A 346 -7.68 -19.54 -7.22
CA SER A 346 -7.77 -19.58 -5.75
C SER A 346 -8.46 -18.33 -5.21
N GLU A 347 -9.16 -18.48 -4.09
CA GLU A 347 -9.92 -17.40 -3.42
C GLU A 347 -9.10 -16.11 -3.19
N TYR A 348 -7.81 -16.27 -2.92
CA TYR A 348 -6.88 -15.18 -2.61
C TYR A 348 -5.81 -14.97 -3.70
N GLU A 349 -6.05 -15.39 -4.95
CA GLU A 349 -5.13 -15.16 -6.08
C GLU A 349 -4.76 -13.67 -6.24
N ASN A 350 -5.71 -12.76 -5.94
CA ASN A 350 -5.58 -11.32 -6.09
C ASN A 350 -4.96 -10.63 -4.85
N TYR A 351 -4.49 -11.37 -3.85
CA TYR A 351 -3.93 -10.83 -2.59
C TYR A 351 -2.45 -11.23 -2.41
N PRO A 352 -1.62 -10.41 -1.76
CA PRO A 352 -0.32 -10.85 -1.25
C PRO A 352 -0.43 -12.00 -0.23
N ASN A 353 0.64 -12.75 -0.01
CA ASN A 353 0.75 -13.65 1.15
C ASN A 353 1.15 -12.84 2.40
N PRO A 354 0.33 -12.80 3.47
CA PRO A 354 0.70 -12.15 4.73
C PRO A 354 1.44 -13.08 5.71
N ASN A 355 1.44 -14.41 5.49
CA ASN A 355 2.11 -15.35 6.39
C ASN A 355 3.63 -15.32 6.22
N PHE A 356 4.38 -15.39 7.32
CA PHE A 356 5.84 -15.19 7.30
C PHE A 356 6.63 -16.40 6.79
N ASN A 357 5.98 -17.49 6.37
CA ASN A 357 6.63 -18.73 5.94
C ASN A 357 7.66 -18.54 4.80
N THR A 358 7.42 -17.62 3.87
CA THR A 358 8.37 -17.31 2.79
C THR A 358 9.51 -16.40 3.25
N LEU A 359 9.33 -15.67 4.37
CA LEU A 359 10.34 -14.81 4.98
C LEU A 359 11.31 -15.64 5.85
N PHE A 360 10.80 -16.71 6.50
CA PHE A 360 11.62 -17.68 7.24
C PHE A 360 12.41 -18.63 6.34
N HIS A 361 11.87 -18.99 5.17
CA HIS A 361 12.58 -19.78 4.16
C HIS A 361 13.81 -19.03 3.62
N GLY A 362 14.87 -19.78 3.31
CA GLY A 362 15.98 -19.30 2.50
C GLY A 362 16.59 -20.45 1.71
N GLY A 363 17.29 -20.13 0.62
CA GLY A 363 18.07 -21.13 -0.11
C GLY A 363 19.15 -21.81 0.77
N ARG A 364 19.76 -22.88 0.25
CA ARG A 364 20.68 -23.82 0.94
C ARG A 364 21.85 -23.18 1.73
N SER A 365 22.12 -21.90 1.53
CA SER A 365 23.12 -21.07 2.23
C SER A 365 22.56 -20.28 3.44
N GLY A 366 21.35 -20.60 3.93
CA GLY A 366 20.69 -19.82 4.99
C GLY A 366 20.06 -18.51 4.49
N GLY A 367 19.78 -18.43 3.18
CA GLY A 367 19.24 -17.26 2.49
C GLY A 367 20.17 -16.02 2.45
N PRO A 368 19.77 -14.98 1.69
CA PRO A 368 20.60 -13.79 1.49
C PRO A 368 20.62 -12.87 2.72
N THR A 369 21.75 -12.19 2.96
CA THR A 369 21.99 -11.36 4.16
C THR A 369 20.91 -10.30 4.36
N TRP A 370 20.55 -9.53 3.34
CA TRP A 370 19.53 -8.47 3.45
C TRP A 370 18.15 -9.00 3.89
N LYS A 371 17.83 -10.27 3.62
CA LYS A 371 16.60 -10.92 4.12
C LYS A 371 16.65 -11.25 5.61
N ILE A 372 17.84 -11.54 6.14
CA ILE A 372 18.08 -11.61 7.60
C ILE A 372 17.93 -10.22 8.23
N GLU A 373 18.45 -9.17 7.59
CA GLU A 373 18.31 -7.79 8.07
C GLU A 373 16.84 -7.32 8.07
N LYS A 374 16.04 -7.75 7.07
CA LYS A 374 14.57 -7.60 7.11
C LYS A 374 13.93 -8.32 8.30
N LEU A 375 14.33 -9.56 8.58
CA LEU A 375 13.86 -10.30 9.76
C LEU A 375 14.23 -9.58 11.07
N LYS A 376 15.45 -9.04 11.21
CA LYS A 376 15.86 -8.25 12.39
C LYS A 376 14.92 -7.06 12.63
N CYS A 377 14.54 -6.32 11.59
CA CYS A 377 13.62 -5.19 11.73
C CYS A 377 12.25 -5.62 12.26
N VAL A 378 11.71 -6.74 11.75
CA VAL A 378 10.41 -7.30 12.18
C VAL A 378 10.49 -7.89 13.60
N PHE A 379 11.61 -8.49 13.97
CA PHE A 379 11.85 -9.04 15.31
C PHE A 379 12.07 -7.94 16.34
N HIS A 380 12.75 -6.86 15.96
CA HIS A 380 12.89 -5.65 16.78
C HIS A 380 11.54 -4.99 17.05
N TYR A 381 10.63 -4.94 16.05
CA TYR A 381 9.24 -4.56 16.29
C TYR A 381 8.55 -5.46 17.32
N PHE A 382 8.65 -6.79 17.17
CA PHE A 382 8.06 -7.73 18.15
C PHE A 382 8.62 -7.57 19.56
N HIS A 383 9.93 -7.35 19.71
CA HIS A 383 10.56 -6.99 20.99
C HIS A 383 9.97 -5.67 21.54
N ARG A 384 10.01 -4.58 20.78
CA ARG A 384 9.43 -3.27 21.15
C ARG A 384 7.97 -3.34 21.63
N ILE A 385 7.10 -4.04 20.90
CA ILE A 385 5.67 -4.13 21.27
C ILE A 385 5.39 -5.08 22.44
N THR A 386 6.33 -5.98 22.78
CA THR A 386 6.18 -6.89 23.92
C THR A 386 6.82 -6.32 25.20
N GLU A 387 7.78 -5.40 25.08
CA GLU A 387 8.22 -4.53 26.19
C GLU A 387 7.18 -3.46 26.55
N LYS A 388 6.73 -2.66 25.57
CA LYS A 388 5.64 -1.69 25.74
C LYS A 388 4.74 -1.69 24.51
N MET A 389 3.55 -2.29 24.65
CA MET A 389 2.50 -2.27 23.63
C MET A 389 2.15 -0.81 23.24
N PRO A 390 2.33 -0.42 21.96
CA PRO A 390 1.97 0.92 21.52
C PRO A 390 0.44 1.07 21.42
N ASN A 391 -0.01 2.29 21.73
CA ASN A 391 -1.42 2.60 22.00
C ASN A 391 -2.05 3.58 20.99
N GLY A 392 -1.38 3.84 19.87
CA GLY A 392 -1.95 4.62 18.79
C GLY A 392 -2.97 3.83 17.96
N VAL A 393 -3.47 4.53 16.95
CA VAL A 393 -4.45 4.06 15.99
C VAL A 393 -3.83 4.14 14.60
N MET A 394 -4.24 3.29 13.67
CA MET A 394 -3.87 3.35 12.26
C MET A 394 -5.10 3.24 11.37
N THR A 395 -4.98 3.66 10.12
CA THR A 395 -6.06 3.59 9.13
C THR A 395 -5.52 3.12 7.78
N PHE A 396 -6.13 2.06 7.25
CA PHE A 396 -5.91 1.56 5.90
C PHE A 396 -7.09 1.97 5.04
N ARG A 397 -6.84 2.57 3.87
CA ARG A 397 -7.91 2.98 2.94
C ARG A 397 -7.56 2.60 1.51
N ARG A 398 -8.41 1.80 0.87
CA ARG A 398 -8.42 1.73 -0.59
C ARG A 398 -9.22 2.92 -1.13
N TYR A 399 -8.70 3.55 -2.17
CA TYR A 399 -9.37 4.62 -2.89
C TYR A 399 -9.33 4.32 -4.38
N GLN A 400 -10.48 4.40 -5.03
CA GLN A 400 -10.59 4.38 -6.49
C GLN A 400 -11.01 5.76 -6.97
N LEU A 401 -10.23 6.36 -7.87
CA LEU A 401 -10.59 7.57 -8.59
C LEU A 401 -11.79 7.28 -9.52
N PRO A 402 -12.96 7.91 -9.30
CA PRO A 402 -14.10 7.76 -10.19
C PRO A 402 -13.81 8.34 -11.58
N GLU A 403 -14.36 7.76 -12.65
CA GLU A 403 -14.11 8.26 -14.02
C GLU A 403 -14.56 9.72 -14.19
N SER A 404 -15.65 10.14 -13.54
CA SER A 404 -16.11 11.54 -13.51
C SER A 404 -15.16 12.52 -12.80
N CYS A 405 -14.13 12.00 -12.13
CA CYS A 405 -13.08 12.75 -11.46
C CYS A 405 -11.74 12.71 -12.19
N VAL A 406 -11.63 12.01 -13.33
CA VAL A 406 -10.44 12.02 -14.18
C VAL A 406 -10.36 13.39 -14.87
N PRO A 407 -9.26 14.14 -14.75
CA PRO A 407 -9.13 15.45 -15.38
C PRO A 407 -9.17 15.35 -16.91
N LYS A 408 -9.80 16.34 -17.54
CA LYS A 408 -9.59 16.59 -18.97
C LYS A 408 -8.25 17.27 -19.18
N TRP A 409 -7.18 16.46 -19.19
CA TRP A 409 -5.79 16.92 -19.30
C TRP A 409 -5.55 17.98 -20.40
N THR A 410 -6.13 17.78 -21.58
CA THR A 410 -6.04 18.68 -22.75
C THR A 410 -6.87 19.97 -22.65
N GLU A 411 -7.72 20.12 -21.64
CA GLU A 411 -8.51 21.34 -21.35
C GLU A 411 -8.05 22.02 -20.04
N SER A 412 -7.07 21.46 -19.33
CA SER A 412 -6.64 21.95 -18.01
C SER A 412 -5.96 23.32 -18.09
N LYS A 413 -6.09 24.09 -17.01
CA LYS A 413 -5.52 25.43 -16.83
C LYS A 413 -4.78 25.59 -15.51
N GLU A 414 -4.57 24.51 -14.76
CA GLU A 414 -3.79 24.59 -13.54
C GLU A 414 -2.33 24.96 -13.89
N PRO A 415 -1.72 25.92 -13.19
CA PRO A 415 -0.30 26.24 -13.32
C PRO A 415 0.55 25.10 -12.72
N LEU A 416 1.86 25.20 -12.87
CA LEU A 416 2.78 24.34 -12.11
C LEU A 416 2.61 24.54 -10.60
N CYS A 417 2.69 23.44 -9.84
CA CYS A 417 2.86 23.50 -8.39
C CYS A 417 4.29 23.89 -8.00
N GLU A 418 4.44 24.47 -6.81
CA GLU A 418 5.73 24.64 -6.14
C GLU A 418 6.51 23.32 -6.08
N ILE A 419 7.83 23.38 -6.27
CA ILE A 419 8.70 22.21 -6.27
C ILE A 419 9.88 22.40 -5.31
N HIS A 420 10.31 21.31 -4.68
CA HIS A 420 11.58 21.18 -3.97
C HIS A 420 12.32 19.99 -4.58
N ILE A 421 13.56 20.17 -5.01
CA ILE A 421 14.37 19.07 -5.58
C ILE A 421 15.67 18.96 -4.80
N THR A 422 15.97 17.77 -4.26
CA THR A 422 17.23 17.48 -3.57
C THR A 422 17.71 16.06 -3.86
N LYS A 423 19.02 15.85 -3.73
CA LYS A 423 19.68 14.55 -3.82
C LYS A 423 19.76 13.80 -2.48
N ASN A 424 19.66 14.51 -1.35
CA ASN A 424 20.11 14.03 -0.02
C ASN A 424 18.96 13.92 1.00
N LYS A 425 18.15 12.86 0.86
CA LYS A 425 17.16 12.41 1.87
C LYS A 425 16.55 11.07 1.46
N SER A 426 16.06 10.29 2.42
CA SER A 426 15.04 9.27 2.16
C SER A 426 13.63 9.85 2.30
N ILE A 427 12.63 9.18 1.71
CA ILE A 427 11.23 9.65 1.71
C ILE A 427 10.64 9.67 3.12
N GLU A 428 10.94 8.65 3.92
CA GLU A 428 10.41 8.48 5.28
C GLU A 428 10.94 9.49 6.31
N ASP A 429 12.12 10.07 6.08
CA ASP A 429 12.72 11.10 6.95
C ASP A 429 12.06 12.47 6.73
N VAL A 430 11.38 12.67 5.61
CA VAL A 430 10.61 13.89 5.31
C VAL A 430 9.23 13.77 5.97
N THR A 431 9.17 14.19 7.24
CA THR A 431 7.94 14.14 8.06
C THR A 431 6.86 15.12 7.58
N GLY A 432 5.59 14.81 7.87
CA GLY A 432 4.45 15.70 7.63
C GLY A 432 4.02 15.92 6.16
N LEU A 433 4.80 15.49 5.18
CA LEU A 433 4.36 15.43 3.78
C LEU A 433 3.67 14.07 3.52
N LEU A 434 2.91 13.97 2.42
CA LEU A 434 2.46 12.66 1.93
C LEU A 434 3.67 11.92 1.37
N GLN A 435 4.05 10.83 2.02
CA GLN A 435 5.15 9.98 1.60
C GLN A 435 4.68 8.99 0.52
N VAL A 436 5.37 8.95 -0.61
CA VAL A 436 5.10 7.99 -1.68
C VAL A 436 5.85 6.68 -1.44
N ASP A 437 5.12 5.59 -1.43
CA ASP A 437 5.63 4.22 -1.51
C ASP A 437 5.62 3.78 -2.98
N PHE A 438 6.78 3.39 -3.51
CA PHE A 438 7.00 2.99 -4.91
C PHE A 438 6.52 1.57 -5.17
N ALA A 439 5.26 1.31 -4.82
CA ALA A 439 4.70 0.00 -4.59
C ALA A 439 4.75 -0.95 -5.79
N ASN A 440 4.58 -2.24 -5.50
CA ASN A 440 4.05 -3.20 -6.44
C ASN A 440 2.51 -3.09 -6.47
N LYS A 441 1.88 -3.48 -7.59
CA LYS A 441 0.41 -3.57 -7.67
C LYS A 441 -0.15 -4.52 -6.60
N TYR A 442 0.62 -5.53 -6.20
CA TYR A 442 0.41 -6.32 -4.99
C TYR A 442 1.18 -5.67 -3.84
N ILE A 443 0.48 -4.89 -3.01
CA ILE A 443 1.09 -4.03 -1.98
C ILE A 443 2.03 -4.80 -1.03
N GLY A 444 3.20 -4.22 -0.77
CA GLY A 444 4.31 -4.85 -0.04
C GLY A 444 5.26 -5.67 -0.92
N GLY A 445 4.95 -5.87 -2.21
CA GLY A 445 5.86 -6.42 -3.20
C GLY A 445 6.57 -7.71 -2.78
N GLY A 446 7.91 -7.65 -2.73
CA GLY A 446 8.77 -8.76 -2.34
C GLY A 446 9.05 -8.86 -0.84
N VAL A 447 8.31 -8.17 0.05
CA VAL A 447 8.69 -8.00 1.47
C VAL A 447 8.75 -9.33 2.22
N MET A 448 7.82 -10.24 1.96
CA MET A 448 7.83 -11.61 2.49
C MET A 448 8.78 -12.57 1.73
N ASN A 449 9.48 -12.10 0.70
CA ASN A 449 10.39 -12.87 -0.15
C ASN A 449 11.79 -12.22 -0.11
N GLU A 450 12.49 -12.11 -1.25
CA GLU A 450 13.85 -11.55 -1.31
C GLU A 450 13.91 -10.06 -1.68
N GLY A 451 12.78 -9.43 -2.01
CA GLY A 451 12.69 -8.00 -2.34
C GLY A 451 13.15 -7.12 -1.18
N CYS A 452 13.89 -6.06 -1.50
CA CYS A 452 14.56 -5.20 -0.52
C CYS A 452 14.84 -3.79 -1.07
N VAL A 453 13.95 -3.29 -1.92
CA VAL A 453 13.99 -1.91 -2.44
C VAL A 453 13.05 -1.03 -1.60
N GLN A 454 12.73 0.18 -2.05
CA GLN A 454 12.07 1.20 -1.21
C GLN A 454 10.75 0.74 -0.57
N GLU A 455 9.90 -0.01 -1.28
CA GLU A 455 8.66 -0.60 -0.72
C GLU A 455 8.99 -1.58 0.42
N GLU A 456 9.80 -2.61 0.18
CA GLU A 456 10.06 -3.62 1.21
C GLU A 456 10.82 -3.07 2.41
N ILE A 457 11.76 -2.15 2.19
CA ILE A 457 12.48 -1.44 3.26
C ILE A 457 11.49 -0.65 4.11
N ARG A 458 10.61 0.15 3.48
CA ARG A 458 9.61 0.97 4.20
C ARG A 458 8.69 0.09 5.06
N PHE A 459 8.29 -1.08 4.55
CA PHE A 459 7.43 -2.02 5.24
C PHE A 459 8.11 -2.75 6.41
N VAL A 460 9.40 -3.07 6.35
CA VAL A 460 10.09 -3.71 7.50
C VAL A 460 10.53 -2.71 8.56
N ILE A 461 10.83 -1.46 8.22
CA ILE A 461 11.10 -0.43 9.26
C ILE A 461 9.83 0.08 9.94
N CYS A 462 8.64 -0.17 9.33
CA CYS A 462 7.32 0.09 9.91
C CYS A 462 6.40 -1.16 9.80
N PRO A 463 6.66 -2.26 10.54
CA PRO A 463 5.99 -3.56 10.31
C PRO A 463 4.45 -3.56 10.38
N GLU A 464 3.85 -2.56 11.00
CA GLU A 464 2.40 -2.31 10.98
C GLU A 464 1.84 -2.18 9.55
N MET A 465 2.64 -1.71 8.59
CA MET A 465 2.29 -1.66 7.16
C MET A 465 2.07 -3.05 6.55
N LEU A 466 2.68 -4.11 7.10
CA LEU A 466 2.51 -5.50 6.65
C LEU A 466 1.06 -5.99 6.78
N ILE A 467 0.23 -5.36 7.62
CA ILE A 467 -1.22 -5.63 7.68
C ILE A 467 -1.91 -5.36 6.33
N SER A 468 -1.40 -4.45 5.49
CA SER A 468 -2.01 -4.19 4.19
C SER A 468 -2.00 -5.41 3.25
N LEU A 469 -1.03 -6.32 3.39
CA LEU A 469 -0.96 -7.60 2.65
C LEU A 469 -2.12 -8.55 3.01
N LEU A 470 -2.61 -8.47 4.25
CA LEU A 470 -3.76 -9.24 4.72
C LEU A 470 -5.08 -8.67 4.14
N LEU A 471 -5.14 -7.34 3.96
CA LEU A 471 -6.38 -6.61 3.66
C LEU A 471 -6.63 -6.34 2.18
N CYS A 472 -5.60 -6.10 1.37
CA CYS A 472 -5.75 -5.43 0.06
C CYS A 472 -5.65 -6.38 -1.13
N GLU A 473 -6.62 -6.28 -2.06
CA GLU A 473 -6.49 -6.85 -3.40
C GLU A 473 -5.51 -6.03 -4.28
N VAL A 474 -4.98 -6.66 -5.32
CA VAL A 474 -4.13 -6.02 -6.35
C VAL A 474 -4.73 -4.72 -6.89
N MET A 475 -3.92 -3.67 -6.99
CA MET A 475 -4.36 -2.34 -7.43
C MET A 475 -4.56 -2.26 -8.96
N LYS A 476 -5.67 -1.66 -9.38
CA LYS A 476 -5.93 -1.25 -10.77
C LYS A 476 -5.31 0.13 -11.07
N PRO A 477 -5.20 0.56 -12.34
CA PRO A 477 -4.58 1.84 -12.70
C PRO A 477 -5.17 3.11 -12.04
N ASN A 478 -6.46 3.11 -11.72
CA ASN A 478 -7.17 4.23 -11.10
C ASN A 478 -7.40 4.03 -9.58
N GLU A 479 -6.61 3.17 -8.93
CA GLU A 479 -6.69 2.90 -7.49
C GLU A 479 -5.39 3.25 -6.75
N CYS A 480 -5.46 3.44 -5.44
CA CYS A 480 -4.31 3.43 -4.54
C CYS A 480 -4.72 2.93 -3.14
N VAL A 481 -3.73 2.70 -2.28
CA VAL A 481 -3.94 2.42 -0.86
C VAL A 481 -3.22 3.47 -0.02
N PHE A 482 -3.93 4.10 0.91
CA PHE A 482 -3.35 4.97 1.93
C PHE A 482 -3.11 4.19 3.22
N LEU A 483 -1.93 4.38 3.80
CA LEU A 483 -1.48 3.80 5.06
C LEU A 483 -1.19 4.96 6.02
N ILE A 484 -2.01 5.10 7.06
CA ILE A 484 -2.08 6.31 7.89
C ILE A 484 -1.80 5.95 9.34
N GLY A 485 -0.79 6.58 9.94
CA GLY A 485 -0.52 6.48 11.37
C GLY A 485 0.34 5.32 11.84
N CYS A 486 0.87 4.50 10.92
CA CYS A 486 1.85 3.46 11.24
C CYS A 486 3.14 4.08 11.82
N GLU A 487 3.74 3.41 12.80
CA GLU A 487 4.98 3.84 13.47
C GLU A 487 6.24 3.25 12.81
N ARG A 488 7.32 4.04 12.77
CA ARG A 488 8.68 3.55 12.44
C ARG A 488 9.36 3.01 13.69
N PHE A 489 9.79 1.76 13.64
CA PHE A 489 10.46 1.07 14.76
C PHE A 489 11.98 0.92 14.55
N SER A 490 12.44 0.94 13.30
CA SER A 490 13.84 0.64 12.96
C SER A 490 14.54 1.79 12.23
N SER A 491 15.78 2.05 12.66
CA SER A 491 16.81 2.71 11.87
C SER A 491 17.50 1.68 10.98
N TYR A 492 17.95 2.09 9.80
CA TYR A 492 18.60 1.21 8.82
C TYR A 492 19.68 1.98 8.04
N ARG A 493 20.53 1.26 7.29
CA ARG A 493 21.33 1.84 6.21
C ARG A 493 21.42 0.90 5.01
N GLY A 494 22.03 1.38 3.93
CA GLY A 494 22.16 0.63 2.68
C GLY A 494 20.82 0.39 1.98
N TYR A 495 20.84 -0.36 0.89
CA TYR A 495 19.68 -0.55 0.02
C TYR A 495 19.84 -1.81 -0.83
N SER A 496 18.73 -2.48 -1.17
CA SER A 496 18.79 -3.76 -1.89
C SER A 496 19.70 -4.76 -1.15
N THR A 497 20.72 -5.29 -1.81
CA THR A 497 21.64 -6.28 -1.26
C THR A 497 22.54 -5.77 -0.13
N SER A 498 22.64 -4.44 0.06
CA SER A 498 23.41 -3.80 1.14
C SER A 498 22.57 -3.32 2.31
N PHE A 499 21.25 -3.58 2.31
CA PHE A 499 20.35 -3.20 3.41
C PHE A 499 20.77 -3.86 4.74
N GLU A 500 20.91 -3.05 5.78
CA GLU A 500 21.37 -3.42 7.13
C GLU A 500 20.43 -2.82 8.19
N PHE A 501 19.94 -3.65 9.12
CA PHE A 501 19.25 -3.16 10.32
C PHE A 501 20.28 -2.52 11.26
N ARG A 502 20.01 -1.30 11.73
CA ARG A 502 20.95 -0.55 12.58
C ARG A 502 20.57 -0.61 14.04
N GLU A 503 19.47 0.03 14.40
CA GLU A 503 19.11 0.27 15.79
C GLU A 503 17.65 0.69 15.95
N ASN A 504 17.26 0.92 17.19
CA ASN A 504 15.92 1.32 17.60
C ASN A 504 15.57 2.76 17.17
N TYR A 505 14.52 2.92 16.37
CA TYR A 505 13.96 4.24 16.05
C TYR A 505 12.87 4.63 17.05
N ILE A 506 13.06 5.77 17.72
CA ILE A 506 12.03 6.41 18.55
C ILE A 506 11.30 7.42 17.68
N ASP A 507 10.15 7.00 17.14
CA ASP A 507 9.33 7.84 16.26
C ASP A 507 8.65 8.97 17.06
N GLN A 508 9.20 10.18 16.93
CA GLN A 508 8.70 11.39 17.57
C GLN A 508 7.53 12.05 16.82
N THR A 509 7.05 11.47 15.70
CA THR A 509 5.94 12.04 14.92
C THR A 509 4.70 12.22 15.80
N PRO A 510 4.11 13.43 15.91
CA PRO A 510 2.95 13.67 16.77
C PRO A 510 1.72 12.88 16.32
N LYS A 511 0.74 12.73 17.22
CA LYS A 511 -0.53 12.06 16.95
C LYS A 511 -1.65 13.06 16.64
N ASP A 512 -2.55 12.70 15.73
CA ASP A 512 -3.79 13.41 15.46
C ASP A 512 -4.85 13.17 16.55
N SER A 513 -6.03 13.78 16.43
CA SER A 513 -7.12 13.64 17.41
C SER A 513 -7.70 12.22 17.51
N TRP A 514 -7.40 11.34 16.55
CA TRP A 514 -7.76 9.92 16.56
C TRP A 514 -6.65 9.04 17.14
N GLY A 515 -5.50 9.60 17.54
CA GLY A 515 -4.36 8.86 18.07
C GLY A 515 -3.46 8.24 17.00
N ARG A 516 -3.62 8.63 15.73
CA ARG A 516 -2.81 8.17 14.61
C ARG A 516 -1.60 9.08 14.45
N LYS A 517 -0.42 8.53 14.19
CA LYS A 517 0.75 9.37 13.87
C LYS A 517 0.49 10.22 12.62
N LEU A 518 1.03 11.44 12.60
CA LEU A 518 1.00 12.36 11.45
C LEU A 518 2.01 11.94 10.37
N CYS A 519 1.98 10.66 10.02
CA CYS A 519 2.71 10.04 8.92
C CYS A 519 1.68 9.40 7.98
N HIS A 520 1.58 9.95 6.77
CA HIS A 520 0.66 9.50 5.72
C HIS A 520 1.48 8.93 4.56
N VAL A 521 1.33 7.64 4.28
CA VAL A 521 1.97 6.96 3.14
C VAL A 521 0.90 6.62 2.09
N VAL A 522 1.26 6.68 0.80
CA VAL A 522 0.43 6.17 -0.30
C VAL A 522 1.19 5.15 -1.15
N ALA A 523 0.65 3.96 -1.27
CA ALA A 523 1.14 2.93 -2.19
C ALA A 523 0.78 3.31 -3.64
N MET A 524 1.81 3.52 -4.46
CA MET A 524 1.69 4.02 -5.83
C MET A 524 2.43 3.08 -6.79
N ASP A 525 1.75 2.09 -7.36
CA ASP A 525 2.41 1.12 -8.23
C ASP A 525 2.71 1.64 -9.64
N ALA A 526 3.93 1.47 -10.12
CA ALA A 526 4.33 1.79 -11.51
C ALA A 526 4.13 0.60 -12.47
N ILE A 527 4.19 0.85 -13.78
CA ILE A 527 4.37 -0.24 -14.77
C ILE A 527 5.83 -0.71 -14.75
N ALA A 528 6.05 -2.02 -14.72
CA ALA A 528 7.36 -2.62 -14.98
C ALA A 528 7.61 -2.73 -16.51
N PHE A 529 8.62 -2.02 -17.02
CA PHE A 529 8.89 -1.89 -18.45
C PHE A 529 10.02 -2.81 -18.93
N TYR A 530 9.70 -4.08 -19.21
CA TYR A 530 10.63 -5.03 -19.84
C TYR A 530 11.23 -4.49 -21.15
N ASN A 531 10.42 -3.79 -21.96
CA ASN A 531 10.89 -3.00 -23.10
C ASN A 531 10.78 -1.51 -22.78
N ARG A 532 11.91 -0.86 -22.48
CA ARG A 532 12.01 0.58 -22.13
C ARG A 532 11.28 1.49 -23.13
N ALA A 533 11.24 1.15 -24.42
CA ALA A 533 10.62 1.99 -25.44
C ALA A 533 9.08 2.07 -25.33
N THR A 534 8.44 1.14 -24.62
CA THR A 534 6.98 1.10 -24.51
C THR A 534 6.39 2.15 -23.58
N GLN A 535 7.18 2.71 -22.65
CA GLN A 535 6.71 3.71 -21.69
C GLN A 535 6.32 5.05 -22.32
N PHE A 536 6.94 5.40 -23.46
CA PHE A 536 6.69 6.64 -24.20
C PHE A 536 5.44 6.57 -25.08
N LYS A 537 4.74 5.43 -25.12
CA LYS A 537 3.45 5.32 -25.81
C LYS A 537 2.34 5.99 -24.99
N LEU A 538 1.42 6.68 -25.67
CA LEU A 538 0.33 7.44 -25.03
C LEU A 538 -0.50 6.64 -23.99
N PRO A 539 -0.88 5.35 -24.20
CA PRO A 539 -1.64 4.60 -23.20
C PRO A 539 -0.84 4.37 -21.91
N GLN A 540 0.46 4.12 -22.02
CA GLN A 540 1.37 3.90 -20.90
C GLN A 540 1.59 5.21 -20.12
N MET A 541 1.85 6.33 -20.81
CA MET A 541 1.96 7.64 -20.14
C MET A 541 0.64 8.06 -19.47
N LYS A 542 -0.51 7.84 -20.13
CA LYS A 542 -1.84 8.09 -19.56
C LYS A 542 -2.11 7.23 -18.31
N ARG A 543 -1.72 5.95 -18.32
CA ARG A 543 -1.82 5.04 -17.16
C ARG A 543 -1.05 5.60 -15.98
N GLU A 544 0.23 5.93 -16.17
CA GLU A 544 1.10 6.42 -15.10
C GLU A 544 0.65 7.77 -14.56
N LEU A 545 0.12 8.65 -15.43
CA LEU A 545 -0.47 9.93 -15.01
C LEU A 545 -1.76 9.76 -14.19
N ILE A 546 -2.66 8.86 -14.60
CA ILE A 546 -3.88 8.53 -13.82
C ILE A 546 -3.51 7.94 -12.46
N LYS A 547 -2.50 7.07 -12.40
CA LYS A 547 -2.00 6.48 -11.15
C LYS A 547 -1.45 7.57 -10.21
N ALA A 548 -0.52 8.39 -10.68
CA ALA A 548 0.07 9.46 -9.88
C ALA A 548 -1.00 10.46 -9.40
N TYR A 549 -1.92 10.86 -10.28
CA TYR A 549 -3.03 11.74 -9.89
C TYR A 549 -3.98 11.09 -8.89
N THR A 550 -4.27 9.79 -9.00
CA THR A 550 -5.08 9.06 -8.01
C THR A 550 -4.47 9.14 -6.61
N CYS A 551 -3.14 8.97 -6.51
CA CYS A 551 -2.41 9.04 -5.25
C CYS A 551 -2.32 10.46 -4.69
N PHE A 552 -2.11 11.47 -5.55
CA PHE A 552 -1.90 12.85 -5.10
C PHE A 552 -3.21 13.62 -4.86
N ARG A 553 -4.30 13.26 -5.56
CA ARG A 553 -5.65 13.84 -5.39
C ARG A 553 -6.38 13.23 -4.18
N ILE A 554 -5.86 13.49 -2.99
CA ILE A 554 -6.33 12.88 -1.75
C ILE A 554 -7.73 13.40 -1.35
N PRO A 555 -8.67 12.52 -0.98
CA PRO A 555 -9.94 12.92 -0.36
C PRO A 555 -9.72 13.66 0.97
N ALA A 556 -10.47 14.73 1.22
CA ALA A 556 -10.31 15.57 2.41
C ALA A 556 -10.52 14.85 3.77
N ALA A 557 -11.02 13.61 3.77
CA ALA A 557 -11.12 12.74 4.94
C ALA A 557 -9.81 12.01 5.30
N VAL A 558 -8.74 12.18 4.51
CA VAL A 558 -7.43 11.52 4.70
C VAL A 558 -6.35 12.52 5.10
N THR A 559 -6.19 13.63 4.37
CA THR A 559 -5.16 14.66 4.64
C THR A 559 -5.64 16.05 4.23
N ASP A 560 -5.01 17.12 4.73
CA ASP A 560 -5.26 18.46 4.18
C ASP A 560 -4.82 18.51 2.71
N LYS A 561 -5.72 18.98 1.85
CA LYS A 561 -5.50 19.17 0.41
C LYS A 561 -4.25 20.00 0.11
N LYS A 562 -3.83 20.89 1.02
CA LYS A 562 -2.63 21.74 0.87
C LYS A 562 -1.30 21.04 1.17
N SER A 563 -1.31 19.91 1.88
CA SER A 563 -0.08 19.23 2.29
C SER A 563 0.76 18.84 1.08
N GLY A 564 2.07 19.07 1.11
CA GLY A 564 2.99 18.62 0.07
C GLY A 564 3.01 17.10 -0.13
N VAL A 565 3.54 16.67 -1.26
CA VAL A 565 3.88 15.27 -1.57
C VAL A 565 5.40 15.13 -1.56
N VAL A 566 5.95 14.10 -0.92
CA VAL A 566 7.36 13.71 -1.04
C VAL A 566 7.49 12.37 -1.77
N THR A 567 8.26 12.40 -2.85
CA THR A 567 8.44 11.29 -3.81
C THR A 567 9.85 11.33 -4.40
N GLY A 568 10.10 10.61 -5.48
CA GLY A 568 11.37 10.63 -6.22
C GLY A 568 11.26 9.82 -7.52
N ASN A 569 12.31 9.04 -7.80
CA ASN A 569 12.50 8.19 -8.99
C ASN A 569 11.53 6.97 -9.07
N TRP A 570 10.24 7.24 -8.98
CA TRP A 570 9.13 6.28 -8.92
C TRP A 570 9.12 5.30 -10.11
N GLY A 571 9.39 4.02 -9.82
CA GLY A 571 9.42 2.95 -10.82
C GLY A 571 10.62 3.01 -11.78
N CYS A 572 11.64 3.83 -11.51
CA CYS A 572 12.80 3.96 -12.39
C CYS A 572 13.85 2.85 -12.23
N GLY A 573 13.96 2.28 -11.02
CA GLY A 573 14.91 1.19 -10.69
C GLY A 573 14.47 -0.16 -11.27
N ALA A 574 14.03 -1.08 -10.41
CA ALA A 574 13.62 -2.43 -10.82
C ALA A 574 12.52 -2.47 -11.90
N PHE A 575 11.69 -1.42 -11.99
CA PHE A 575 10.60 -1.31 -12.98
C PHE A 575 11.02 -0.57 -14.27
N ASN A 576 12.29 -0.16 -14.39
CA ASN A 576 12.94 0.23 -15.64
C ASN A 576 12.39 1.51 -16.33
N GLY A 577 11.66 2.35 -15.57
CA GLY A 577 11.15 3.64 -16.02
C GLY A 577 12.23 4.73 -16.18
N ASN A 578 11.98 5.68 -17.08
CA ASN A 578 12.87 6.80 -17.35
C ASN A 578 12.68 7.93 -16.31
N LYS A 579 13.77 8.35 -15.65
CA LYS A 579 13.74 9.38 -14.58
C LYS A 579 13.08 10.69 -15.03
N GLN A 580 13.44 11.22 -16.21
CA GLN A 580 12.86 12.47 -16.75
C GLN A 580 11.34 12.37 -17.00
N LEU A 581 10.88 11.30 -17.66
CA LEU A 581 9.45 11.06 -17.92
C LEU A 581 8.66 10.95 -16.61
N LYS A 582 9.20 10.22 -15.63
CA LYS A 582 8.58 10.03 -14.31
C LYS A 582 8.58 11.29 -13.46
N ALA A 583 9.57 12.18 -13.63
CA ALA A 583 9.57 13.52 -13.03
C ALA A 583 8.44 14.40 -13.61
N ILE A 584 8.34 14.51 -14.94
CA ILE A 584 7.27 15.30 -15.59
C ILE A 584 5.88 14.73 -15.29
N ILE A 585 5.66 13.42 -15.33
CA ILE A 585 4.36 12.81 -15.01
C ILE A 585 3.92 13.13 -13.57
N GLN A 586 4.86 13.12 -12.60
CA GLN A 586 4.56 13.48 -11.22
C GLN A 586 4.33 14.99 -11.04
N LEU A 587 5.07 15.85 -11.75
CA LEU A 587 4.84 17.30 -11.78
C LEU A 587 3.43 17.64 -12.32
N ILE A 588 3.00 17.01 -13.44
CA ILE A 588 1.65 17.16 -13.99
C ILE A 588 0.60 16.73 -12.95
N ALA A 589 0.78 15.57 -12.31
CA ALA A 589 -0.15 15.04 -11.32
C ALA A 589 -0.26 15.92 -10.05
N ALA A 590 0.86 16.46 -9.56
CA ALA A 590 0.91 17.30 -8.37
C ALA A 590 0.31 18.70 -8.65
N SER A 591 0.65 19.28 -9.80
CA SER A 591 0.07 20.52 -10.32
C SER A 591 -1.45 20.40 -10.47
N GLN A 592 -1.94 19.35 -11.13
CA GLN A 592 -3.38 19.11 -11.29
C GLN A 592 -4.10 18.77 -9.97
N ALA A 593 -3.37 18.33 -8.93
CA ALA A 593 -3.91 18.14 -7.58
C ALA A 593 -3.87 19.42 -6.73
N GLY A 594 -3.15 20.46 -7.15
CA GLY A 594 -2.94 21.70 -6.41
C GLY A 594 -2.01 21.55 -5.20
N ARG A 595 -0.94 20.75 -5.32
CA ARG A 595 -0.09 20.33 -4.18
C ARG A 595 1.41 20.52 -4.48
N PRO A 596 2.20 21.10 -3.55
CA PRO A 596 3.65 21.16 -3.70
C PRO A 596 4.31 19.78 -3.81
N LEU A 597 5.40 19.70 -4.57
CA LEU A 597 6.11 18.46 -4.88
C LEU A 597 7.56 18.49 -4.37
N ALA A 598 7.87 17.73 -3.33
CA ALA A 598 9.23 17.41 -2.94
C ALA A 598 9.71 16.16 -3.70
N TYR A 599 10.72 16.31 -4.54
CA TYR A 599 11.29 15.26 -5.38
C TYR A 599 12.72 14.94 -4.93
N LEU A 600 12.91 13.71 -4.43
CA LEU A 600 14.20 13.18 -4.00
C LEU A 600 14.84 12.43 -5.18
N THR A 601 15.98 12.92 -5.67
CA THR A 601 16.66 12.31 -6.83
C THR A 601 17.56 11.13 -6.46
N PHE A 602 17.83 10.95 -5.15
CA PHE A 602 18.70 9.93 -4.55
C PHE A 602 20.12 9.97 -5.13
N ARG A 603 20.96 10.88 -4.61
CA ARG A 603 22.37 11.13 -5.01
C ARG A 603 22.58 11.62 -6.46
N ASP A 604 21.58 11.55 -7.33
CA ASP A 604 21.62 12.02 -8.72
C ASP A 604 21.54 13.57 -8.81
N GLN A 605 22.68 14.24 -8.63
CA GLN A 605 22.82 15.71 -8.76
C GLN A 605 22.44 16.19 -10.18
N LYS A 606 22.77 15.42 -11.23
CA LYS A 606 22.46 15.80 -12.62
C LYS A 606 20.94 15.89 -12.84
N LEU A 607 20.17 15.00 -12.21
CA LEU A 607 18.72 15.08 -12.21
C LEU A 607 18.19 16.26 -11.38
N VAL A 608 18.87 16.68 -10.30
CA VAL A 608 18.48 17.91 -9.57
C VAL A 608 18.55 19.10 -10.52
N ASP A 609 19.74 19.35 -11.08
CA ASP A 609 20.04 20.54 -11.88
C ASP A 609 19.17 20.59 -13.14
N SER A 610 19.11 19.49 -13.90
CA SER A 610 18.37 19.45 -15.18
C SER A 610 16.85 19.39 -15.04
N PHE A 611 16.32 18.86 -13.93
CA PHE A 611 14.86 18.93 -13.68
C PHE A 611 14.46 20.33 -13.21
N TYR A 612 15.31 20.99 -12.42
CA TYR A 612 15.07 22.38 -12.02
C TYR A 612 15.16 23.36 -13.20
N GLU A 613 16.14 23.22 -14.09
CA GLU A 613 16.25 24.01 -15.33
C GLU A 613 14.98 23.94 -16.18
N VAL A 614 14.44 22.72 -16.37
CA VAL A 614 13.15 22.49 -17.06
C VAL A 614 11.98 23.12 -16.31
N TYR A 615 11.96 23.01 -14.97
CA TYR A 615 10.92 23.63 -14.15
C TYR A 615 10.94 25.16 -14.21
N GLU A 616 12.10 25.80 -14.14
CA GLU A 616 12.24 27.25 -14.28
C GLU A 616 11.85 27.71 -15.68
N TYR A 617 12.28 27.01 -16.73
CA TYR A 617 11.88 27.30 -18.10
C TYR A 617 10.35 27.27 -18.26
N LEU A 618 9.70 26.18 -17.86
CA LEU A 618 8.24 26.03 -17.93
C LEU A 618 7.51 27.05 -17.05
N SER A 619 8.06 27.42 -15.90
CA SER A 619 7.49 28.44 -15.01
C SER A 619 7.56 29.85 -15.63
N ASN A 620 8.68 30.19 -16.27
CA ASN A 620 8.86 31.48 -16.96
C ASN A 620 7.93 31.63 -18.18
N GLU A 621 7.77 30.56 -18.97
CA GLU A 621 6.79 30.48 -20.07
C GLU A 621 5.33 30.41 -19.57
N LYS A 622 5.11 30.25 -18.25
CA LYS A 622 3.79 30.11 -17.59
C LYS A 622 3.01 28.90 -18.09
N ALA A 623 3.71 27.79 -18.34
CA ALA A 623 3.14 26.54 -18.79
C ALA A 623 2.11 25.99 -17.80
N THR A 624 1.05 25.40 -18.35
CA THR A 624 -0.03 24.75 -17.61
C THR A 624 0.06 23.23 -17.71
N VAL A 625 -0.73 22.53 -16.89
CA VAL A 625 -0.94 21.07 -16.99
C VAL A 625 -1.24 20.60 -18.42
N LYS A 626 -2.01 21.38 -19.20
CA LYS A 626 -2.31 21.07 -20.61
C LYS A 626 -1.05 21.07 -21.48
N ASP A 627 -0.13 21.99 -21.25
CA ASP A 627 1.06 22.18 -22.07
C ASP A 627 2.09 21.09 -21.80
N LEU A 628 2.28 20.70 -20.53
CA LEU A 628 3.08 19.54 -20.15
C LEU A 628 2.50 18.23 -20.72
N CYS A 629 1.17 18.08 -20.76
CA CYS A 629 0.53 16.96 -21.45
C CYS A 629 0.75 16.99 -22.98
N ALA A 630 0.80 18.17 -23.61
CA ALA A 630 1.12 18.31 -25.03
C ALA A 630 2.59 17.95 -25.32
N TYR A 631 3.55 18.41 -24.51
CA TYR A 631 4.96 17.98 -24.61
C TYR A 631 5.07 16.45 -24.56
N LEU A 632 4.43 15.78 -23.59
CA LEU A 632 4.42 14.31 -23.53
C LEU A 632 3.76 13.68 -24.77
N GLN A 633 2.69 14.28 -25.30
CA GLN A 633 2.01 13.76 -26.48
C GLN A 633 2.91 13.77 -27.72
N TYR A 634 3.61 14.88 -28.00
CA TYR A 634 4.54 14.96 -29.13
C TYR A 634 5.82 14.14 -28.91
N TYR A 635 6.30 14.04 -27.66
CA TYR A 635 7.49 13.27 -27.32
C TYR A 635 7.34 11.75 -27.60
N ALA A 636 6.12 11.24 -27.67
CA ALA A 636 5.81 9.85 -28.04
C ALA A 636 6.45 9.41 -29.38
N ASP A 637 6.62 10.34 -30.33
CA ASP A 637 7.26 10.12 -31.64
C ASP A 637 8.73 10.61 -31.70
N LEU A 638 9.23 11.23 -30.62
CA LEU A 638 10.54 11.88 -30.57
C LEU A 638 11.55 11.23 -29.61
N TYR A 639 11.12 10.37 -28.66
CA TYR A 639 11.97 9.77 -27.62
C TYR A 639 13.23 9.01 -28.09
N LYS A 640 13.34 8.69 -29.39
CA LYS A 640 14.53 8.08 -29.99
C LYS A 640 15.58 9.08 -30.50
N LYS A 641 15.24 10.37 -30.54
CA LYS A 641 16.04 11.43 -31.18
C LYS A 641 16.81 12.28 -30.17
N LEU A 642 16.18 12.59 -29.03
CA LEU A 642 16.73 13.39 -27.94
C LEU A 642 16.00 13.07 -26.61
N PRO A 643 16.60 13.37 -25.44
CA PRO A 643 15.93 13.28 -24.13
C PRO A 643 14.70 14.19 -23.99
N LEU A 644 13.87 13.94 -22.97
CA LEU A 644 12.64 14.69 -22.74
C LEU A 644 12.90 16.11 -22.27
N PHE A 645 13.87 16.30 -21.37
CA PHE A 645 14.23 17.62 -20.85
C PHE A 645 14.79 18.50 -21.98
N ASP A 646 15.74 17.98 -22.76
CA ASP A 646 16.29 18.62 -23.95
C ASP A 646 15.19 19.02 -24.96
N TYR A 647 14.20 18.14 -25.19
CA TYR A 647 13.07 18.43 -26.07
C TYR A 647 12.19 19.57 -25.55
N ILE A 648 11.91 19.62 -24.25
CA ILE A 648 11.14 20.70 -23.62
C ILE A 648 11.88 22.04 -23.76
N LEU A 649 13.16 22.08 -23.40
CA LEU A 649 13.99 23.30 -23.46
C LEU A 649 14.18 23.84 -24.90
N GLN A 650 14.11 22.97 -25.90
CA GLN A 650 14.25 23.34 -27.32
C GLN A 650 12.92 23.72 -28.01
N THR A 651 11.77 23.57 -27.34
CA THR A 651 10.43 23.68 -27.97
C THR A 651 9.56 24.66 -27.18
N SER A 652 9.23 25.82 -27.77
CA SER A 652 8.46 26.86 -27.06
C SER A 652 7.02 26.44 -26.77
N VAL A 653 6.48 26.83 -25.60
CA VAL A 653 5.10 26.50 -25.19
C VAL A 653 4.08 27.00 -26.23
N ALA A 654 4.35 28.15 -26.86
CA ALA A 654 3.53 28.70 -27.94
C ALA A 654 3.46 27.79 -29.18
N SER A 655 4.50 27.01 -29.48
CA SER A 655 4.55 26.10 -30.64
C SER A 655 3.78 24.78 -30.46
N LEU A 656 3.34 24.47 -29.24
CA LEU A 656 2.57 23.25 -28.95
C LEU A 656 1.10 23.31 -29.42
N HIS A 657 0.61 24.48 -29.79
CA HIS A 657 -0.80 24.73 -30.14
C HIS A 657 -0.98 25.48 -31.48
N SER A 658 0.06 25.48 -32.31
CA SER A 658 0.13 26.11 -33.64
C SER A 658 0.13 25.08 -34.76
#